data_AF-K9ZQ57-F1
#
_entry.id   AF-K9ZQ57-F1
#
_cell.length_a   1.000
_cell.length_b   1.000
_cell.length_c   1.000
_cell.angle_alpha   90.00
_cell.angle_beta   90.00
_cell.angle_gamma   90.00
#
_symmetry.space_group_name_H-M   'P 1'
#
loop_
_entity.id
_entity.type
_entity.pdbx_description
1 polymer ?
#
loop_
_entity_poly.entity_id
_entity_poly.type
_entity_poly.pdbx_seq_one_letter_code
_entity_poly.pdbx_strand_id
1 'polypeptide(L)'
;MADLLKASPKGLEILDQARRQRGWNKQNLSQYGVNTSDATLKRFWRRIPIDKEIFIKICEALGVNWQEIASHPIDWGDAPSVDNFFGRSKELDDLESWIIQKNCGLISILGIGGIGKSSLAVKLGQKVQGNFEYLIWRSFLNAPSFEDVLKSLIQFLSNQQETALKSSLDEQISQLIFYLGQKRCLLILDNIETVISNEKYDELFKKLAETNHQSCIILTSRVEPSNLRRLRGNLSSVRFYELLDLEVSAVRKIFSTISDEFETTRNSDAQWQKLVNIYAGNPFALRLTAIHMKEVYGSSIAQFVQAGVINHYDINELLDCYFDSSKPFAVNQQEEAIMYWLAINREPVSRATLQENTLEKINKNSLDTTIRSLKKRFLITKIEQDIEQNIEQDNVKFTLQPILIEYLTNKLIDKIYLEINNEPQQLNLFNQYALMQATSKDFVRDTQIKLIITPILTKIQHQPNPQQILLRILANIQNNPSLQQGYAAGNLLNFLSIFHQHQLHNYNFSGLTIRQAYLPETTLHDVNFSNCTFDKTVVFTESFGGIHSVAFSPDGKFLVMGDTQGKIQIINVENNQYQYCLNKQAHFPGMWITSIAFPFRQDIANSYQFITGSFDKTVKLWDLTTLLEEHDNQQTFTGHNGLIWIVAFSPDGKKIASGCDDNIIRVWDLESGKDEPYKLQGHQYWIWGLAFSPDSKILASGSFDKTIKLWNLENGDCTQTLESHQGWVVSLAFSPNGQILASGSFDKTIKLWKFNNDYNNYEYWETLEGHKNGVRVITFSPDGEILASGGVDQEIRIWNLETLECVRTLTGHSAWIRSLSFHADNKTLASGSDDQTVRIWNVKTGQSLRVFKGYLNWIWSVAVSTDRKQIATGSFDKTIKIWNLNQEESVVTLNKHKQWIWCVAFHPYLPLLASCSDDQTIIIWNLNNHQCLLNKIASDFGGIWSVTWSSDGHYLACGGQDGTVRIFEYQVDDSISYFEINHEYILNPRHEGWVWSVAFSPDNEILASASHDKKIILWRKNHENQRFELWQELLEESGISSVSFRPDSRNSSQIILASGHEDCKIRLRTINCVDNAIPIESKTLTADQGHQGWVFTVAFNPQNYDILASGGGDCKVKLWDLATNSVLWTQQHQGWVKSVTFSDDGEWVVSASTDGTTKIWNIEGKLIRELFTPRPYEGLNITNTQGLNPAQMLSLRNLGAITYLDGDAAMAALGGAVA
;
A
#
# COMPACT_ATOMS: atom_id res chain seq x y z
N MET A 1 -7.66 -7.73 31.97
CA MET A 1 -8.83 -7.70 31.07
C MET A 1 -9.99 -7.13 31.87
N ALA A 2 -10.42 -5.92 31.57
CA ALA A 2 -11.67 -5.37 32.10
C ALA A 2 -12.69 -5.43 30.96
N ASP A 3 -13.81 -6.14 31.14
CA ASP A 3 -14.96 -5.98 30.25
C ASP A 3 -15.44 -4.53 30.41
N LEU A 4 -15.41 -3.69 29.38
CA LEU A 4 -15.82 -2.28 29.48
C LEU A 4 -17.24 -2.08 28.91
N LEU A 5 -18.10 -1.39 29.65
CA LEU A 5 -19.48 -1.04 29.26
C LEU A 5 -19.68 0.48 29.25
N LYS A 6 -20.45 0.97 28.27
CA LYS A 6 -20.84 2.38 28.12
C LYS A 6 -22.37 2.48 28.09
N ALA A 7 -22.96 3.60 28.52
CA ALA A 7 -24.40 3.80 28.47
C ALA A 7 -24.87 4.27 27.06
N SER A 8 -25.92 3.63 26.55
CA SER A 8 -26.63 4.03 25.33
C SER A 8 -27.39 5.35 25.55
N PRO A 9 -27.70 6.12 24.48
CA PRO A 9 -28.45 7.37 24.62
C PRO A 9 -29.79 7.18 25.34
N LYS A 10 -30.54 6.14 24.95
CA LYS A 10 -31.82 5.76 25.55
C LYS A 10 -31.65 5.24 26.98
N GLY A 11 -30.59 4.47 27.23
CA GLY A 11 -30.20 4.05 28.57
C GLY A 11 -29.90 5.22 29.50
N LEU A 12 -29.33 6.30 28.98
CA LEU A 12 -29.02 7.50 29.75
C LEU A 12 -30.27 8.29 30.14
N GLU A 13 -31.30 8.32 29.28
CA GLU A 13 -32.61 8.88 29.64
C GLU A 13 -33.29 8.06 30.74
N ILE A 14 -33.23 6.73 30.66
CA ILE A 14 -33.76 5.83 31.69
C ILE A 14 -32.99 6.02 33.01
N LEU A 15 -31.66 6.11 32.94
CA LEU A 15 -30.80 6.42 34.08
C LEU A 15 -31.10 7.81 34.67
N ASP A 16 -31.32 8.83 33.86
CA ASP A 16 -31.64 10.18 34.33
C ASP A 16 -33.04 10.25 34.96
N GLN A 17 -34.01 9.48 34.45
CA GLN A 17 -35.33 9.33 35.05
C GLN A 17 -35.26 8.58 36.39
N ALA A 18 -34.55 7.45 36.45
CA ALA A 18 -34.34 6.68 37.67
C ALA A 18 -33.57 7.49 38.73
N ARG A 19 -32.56 8.25 38.30
CA ARG A 19 -31.79 9.19 39.13
C ARG A 19 -32.70 10.25 39.75
N ARG A 20 -33.60 10.85 38.97
CA ARG A 20 -34.55 11.87 39.45
C ARG A 20 -35.58 11.29 40.42
N GLN A 21 -36.12 10.10 40.13
CA GLN A 21 -37.09 9.42 41.01
C GLN A 21 -36.50 9.04 42.37
N ARG A 22 -35.19 8.72 42.42
CA ARG A 22 -34.47 8.38 43.65
C ARG A 22 -33.80 9.57 44.34
N GLY A 23 -34.00 10.80 43.85
CA GLY A 23 -33.47 12.02 44.49
C GLY A 23 -31.95 12.19 44.43
N TRP A 24 -31.27 11.55 43.48
CA TRP A 24 -29.81 11.63 43.34
C TRP A 24 -29.37 13.02 42.84
N ASN A 25 -28.50 13.69 43.60
CA ASN A 25 -27.98 15.01 43.28
C ASN A 25 -26.48 14.93 42.91
N LYS A 26 -26.02 15.71 41.92
CA LYS A 26 -24.66 15.61 41.32
C LYS A 26 -23.48 15.81 42.30
N GLN A 27 -23.74 16.24 43.53
CA GLN A 27 -22.72 16.65 44.50
C GLN A 27 -22.46 15.66 45.65
N ASN A 28 -23.30 14.62 45.85
CA ASN A 28 -23.13 13.63 46.92
C ASN A 28 -23.09 12.20 46.36
N LEU A 29 -22.02 11.85 45.64
CA LEU A 29 -21.89 10.55 44.96
C LEU A 29 -21.33 9.43 45.84
N SER A 30 -20.67 9.74 46.96
CA SER A 30 -19.99 8.78 47.83
C SER A 30 -20.86 8.14 48.93
N GLN A 31 -22.09 8.64 49.16
CA GLN A 31 -22.95 8.20 50.28
C GLN A 31 -23.78 6.94 50.02
N TYR A 32 -23.77 6.39 48.80
CA TYR A 32 -24.80 5.43 48.37
C TYR A 32 -24.28 4.03 47.98
N GLY A 33 -23.13 3.62 48.52
CA GLY A 33 -22.71 2.22 48.55
C GLY A 33 -21.96 1.68 47.33
N VAL A 34 -21.70 2.51 46.32
CA VAL A 34 -20.81 2.15 45.19
C VAL A 34 -19.43 2.76 45.46
N ASN A 35 -18.49 1.95 45.95
CA ASN A 35 -17.14 2.38 46.30
C ASN A 35 -16.29 2.58 45.03
N THR A 36 -16.56 3.64 44.26
CA THR A 36 -15.89 3.93 42.98
C THR A 36 -15.40 5.37 42.94
N SER A 37 -14.37 5.64 42.12
CA SER A 37 -13.77 6.98 42.05
C SER A 37 -14.71 7.99 41.37
N ASP A 38 -14.66 9.26 41.79
CA ASP A 38 -15.42 10.35 41.17
C ASP A 38 -15.11 10.50 39.66
N ALA A 39 -13.90 10.13 39.24
CA ALA A 39 -13.50 10.12 37.83
C ALA A 39 -14.26 9.02 37.05
N THR A 40 -14.41 7.83 37.63
CA THR A 40 -15.16 6.70 37.03
C THR A 40 -16.65 7.03 36.90
N LEU A 41 -17.25 7.68 37.91
CA LEU A 41 -18.65 8.13 37.86
C LEU A 41 -18.86 9.24 36.83
N LYS A 42 -17.94 10.20 36.71
CA LYS A 42 -17.97 11.21 35.63
C LYS A 42 -17.87 10.58 34.24
N ARG A 43 -17.03 9.54 34.08
CA ARG A 43 -16.92 8.76 32.84
C ARG A 43 -18.24 8.06 32.48
N PHE A 44 -18.89 7.41 33.43
CA PHE A 44 -20.19 6.76 33.24
C PHE A 44 -21.25 7.71 32.66
N TRP A 45 -21.42 8.89 33.29
CA TRP A 45 -22.40 9.89 32.84
C TRP A 45 -22.05 10.60 31.53
N ARG A 46 -20.76 10.63 31.17
CA ARG A 46 -20.29 11.18 29.88
C ARG A 46 -20.31 10.16 28.74
N ARG A 47 -20.88 8.96 28.97
CA ARG A 47 -20.89 7.86 28.00
C ARG A 47 -19.47 7.43 27.62
N ILE A 48 -18.56 7.36 28.58
CA ILE A 48 -17.22 6.79 28.38
C ILE A 48 -17.24 5.36 28.92
N PRO A 49 -16.67 4.36 28.23
CA PRO A 49 -16.65 2.98 28.70
C PRO A 49 -15.98 2.87 30.08
N ILE A 50 -16.61 2.14 30.99
CA ILE A 50 -16.11 1.85 32.35
C ILE A 50 -16.18 0.35 32.61
N ASP A 51 -15.44 -0.15 33.60
CA ASP A 51 -15.45 -1.57 33.96
C ASP A 51 -16.87 -2.10 34.20
N LYS A 52 -17.19 -3.26 33.64
CA LYS A 52 -18.50 -3.92 33.65
C LYS A 52 -18.97 -4.20 35.06
N GLU A 53 -18.10 -4.63 35.97
CA GLU A 53 -18.51 -4.84 37.36
C GLU A 53 -18.92 -3.51 38.02
N ILE A 54 -18.21 -2.42 37.70
CA ILE A 54 -18.54 -1.09 38.19
C ILE A 54 -19.83 -0.56 37.54
N PHE A 55 -20.00 -0.78 36.23
CA PHE A 55 -21.19 -0.40 35.47
C PHE A 55 -22.44 -1.10 36.01
N ILE A 56 -22.34 -2.41 36.28
CA ILE A 56 -23.42 -3.21 36.87
C ILE A 56 -23.75 -2.68 38.27
N LYS A 57 -22.74 -2.46 39.14
CA LYS A 57 -22.96 -1.91 40.49
C LYS A 57 -23.63 -0.53 40.48
N ILE A 58 -23.30 0.34 39.52
CA ILE A 58 -23.96 1.64 39.36
C ILE A 58 -25.44 1.46 38.93
N CYS A 59 -25.69 0.55 37.99
CA CYS A 59 -27.06 0.27 37.52
C CYS A 59 -27.93 -0.39 38.61
N GLU A 60 -27.36 -1.32 39.39
CA GLU A 60 -28.00 -1.95 40.55
C GLU A 60 -28.36 -0.92 41.63
N ALA A 61 -27.44 0.00 41.93
CA ALA A 61 -27.70 1.10 42.87
C ALA A 61 -28.85 2.02 42.41
N LEU A 62 -29.04 2.17 41.09
CA LEU A 62 -30.16 2.90 40.48
C LEU A 62 -31.42 2.05 40.28
N GLY A 63 -31.34 0.73 40.49
CA GLY A 63 -32.43 -0.23 40.31
C GLY A 63 -32.86 -0.38 38.85
N VAL A 64 -31.94 -0.21 37.92
CA VAL A 64 -32.20 -0.34 36.48
C VAL A 64 -31.40 -1.53 35.93
N ASN A 65 -31.98 -2.30 35.02
CA ASN A 65 -31.29 -3.40 34.38
C ASN A 65 -30.15 -2.88 33.49
N TRP A 66 -28.91 -3.27 33.79
CA TRP A 66 -27.73 -2.80 33.07
C TRP A 66 -27.73 -3.20 31.58
N GLN A 67 -28.38 -4.31 31.23
CA GLN A 67 -28.49 -4.80 29.85
C GLN A 67 -29.35 -3.89 28.97
N GLU A 68 -30.35 -3.21 29.55
CA GLU A 68 -31.19 -2.26 28.83
C GLU A 68 -30.50 -0.90 28.62
N ILE A 69 -29.43 -0.64 29.38
CA ILE A 69 -28.72 0.64 29.41
C ILE A 69 -27.45 0.57 28.57
N ALA A 70 -26.75 -0.55 28.52
CA ALA A 70 -25.46 -0.68 27.84
C ALA A 70 -25.53 -0.37 26.33
N SER A 71 -24.53 0.33 25.81
CA SER A 71 -24.34 0.55 24.38
C SER A 71 -23.56 -0.61 23.79
N HIS A 72 -24.17 -1.29 22.83
CA HIS A 72 -23.52 -2.34 22.06
C HIS A 72 -22.66 -1.71 20.94
N PRO A 73 -21.43 -2.17 20.68
CA PRO A 73 -20.67 -1.79 19.49
C PRO A 73 -21.43 -2.17 18.21
N ILE A 74 -21.84 -1.14 17.46
CA ILE A 74 -22.66 -1.26 16.24
C ILE A 74 -21.88 -0.65 15.07
N ASP A 75 -21.76 -1.41 13.99
CA ASP A 75 -21.21 -0.97 12.71
C ASP A 75 -22.21 -1.26 11.57
N TRP A 76 -22.98 -0.23 11.19
CA TRP A 76 -23.96 -0.33 10.10
C TRP A 76 -23.34 -0.18 8.70
N GLY A 77 -22.05 0.13 8.57
CA GLY A 77 -21.39 0.28 7.27
C GLY A 77 -22.21 1.07 6.25
N ASP A 78 -22.37 0.49 5.05
CA ASP A 78 -23.16 1.04 3.93
C ASP A 78 -24.63 0.55 3.91
N ALA A 79 -25.24 0.32 5.08
CA ALA A 79 -26.63 -0.13 5.13
C ALA A 79 -27.61 0.90 4.52
N PRO A 80 -28.63 0.45 3.77
CA PRO A 80 -29.62 1.37 3.19
C PRO A 80 -30.51 2.00 4.26
N SER A 81 -30.87 3.28 4.09
CA SER A 81 -31.88 3.93 4.93
C SER A 81 -33.28 3.38 4.60
N VAL A 82 -34.05 3.06 5.65
CA VAL A 82 -35.41 2.51 5.51
C VAL A 82 -36.40 3.44 6.19
N ASP A 83 -36.85 4.44 5.44
CA ASP A 83 -37.84 5.43 5.90
C ASP A 83 -39.26 4.85 5.93
N ASN A 84 -39.62 4.08 4.89
CA ASN A 84 -40.95 3.50 4.72
C ASN A 84 -40.87 1.96 4.63
N PHE A 85 -41.57 1.27 5.52
CA PHE A 85 -41.62 -0.20 5.59
C PHE A 85 -43.07 -0.69 5.70
N PHE A 86 -43.52 -1.52 4.76
CA PHE A 86 -44.92 -1.92 4.63
C PHE A 86 -45.10 -3.45 4.52
N GLY A 87 -46.12 -3.98 5.19
CA GLY A 87 -46.68 -5.32 4.90
C GLY A 87 -45.89 -6.54 5.34
N ARG A 88 -44.67 -6.36 5.88
CA ARG A 88 -43.74 -7.46 6.23
C ARG A 88 -43.61 -7.72 7.73
N SER A 89 -44.64 -7.39 8.51
CA SER A 89 -44.58 -7.51 9.98
C SER A 89 -44.53 -8.97 10.43
N LYS A 90 -45.27 -9.85 9.76
CA LYS A 90 -45.30 -11.29 10.10
C LYS A 90 -43.94 -11.94 9.88
N GLU A 91 -43.31 -11.70 8.74
CA GLU A 91 -41.99 -12.24 8.40
C GLU A 91 -40.93 -11.72 9.38
N LEU A 92 -41.05 -10.46 9.78
CA LEU A 92 -40.16 -9.85 10.76
C LEU A 92 -40.32 -10.49 12.15
N ASP A 93 -41.56 -10.80 12.57
CA ASP A 93 -41.85 -11.50 13.83
C ASP A 93 -41.38 -12.98 13.79
N ASP A 94 -41.53 -13.67 12.65
CA ASP A 94 -41.03 -15.03 12.45
C ASP A 94 -39.49 -15.08 12.54
N LEU A 95 -38.81 -14.16 11.88
CA LEU A 95 -37.35 -14.07 11.89
C LEU A 95 -36.82 -13.71 13.29
N GLU A 96 -37.50 -12.82 14.02
CA GLU A 96 -37.19 -12.52 15.42
C GLU A 96 -37.34 -13.76 16.30
N SER A 97 -38.42 -14.55 16.14
CA SER A 97 -38.59 -15.82 16.83
C SER A 97 -37.43 -16.78 16.55
N TRP A 98 -36.95 -16.86 15.30
CA TRP A 98 -35.84 -17.75 14.95
C TRP A 98 -34.52 -17.33 15.60
N ILE A 99 -34.29 -16.02 15.70
CA ILE A 99 -33.08 -15.47 16.31
C ILE A 99 -33.10 -15.61 17.84
N ILE A 100 -34.21 -15.23 18.49
CA ILE A 100 -34.29 -15.11 19.95
C ILE A 100 -34.72 -16.43 20.60
N GLN A 101 -35.75 -17.09 20.08
CA GLN A 101 -36.33 -18.27 20.72
C GLN A 101 -35.66 -19.57 20.27
N LYS A 102 -35.29 -19.66 18.99
CA LYS A 102 -34.69 -20.88 18.41
C LYS A 102 -33.16 -20.85 18.32
N ASN A 103 -32.52 -19.72 18.68
CA ASN A 103 -31.07 -19.51 18.63
C ASN A 103 -30.43 -20.04 17.32
N CYS A 104 -31.01 -19.67 16.17
CA CYS A 104 -30.42 -20.06 14.89
C CYS A 104 -29.07 -19.35 14.66
N GLY A 105 -28.04 -20.12 14.31
CA GLY A 105 -26.70 -19.62 14.04
C GLY A 105 -26.55 -19.00 12.66
N LEU A 106 -27.33 -19.45 11.67
CA LEU A 106 -27.31 -18.90 10.32
C LEU A 106 -28.71 -18.86 9.69
N ILE A 107 -29.12 -17.69 9.21
CA ILE A 107 -30.40 -17.45 8.55
C ILE A 107 -30.12 -16.85 7.18
N SER A 108 -30.61 -17.49 6.13
CA SER A 108 -30.55 -16.94 4.78
C SER A 108 -31.94 -16.45 4.35
N ILE A 109 -32.04 -15.14 4.09
CA ILE A 109 -33.23 -14.50 3.54
C ILE A 109 -33.13 -14.56 2.02
N LEU A 110 -33.97 -15.39 1.43
CA LEU A 110 -34.03 -15.63 -0.01
C LEU A 110 -35.22 -14.89 -0.63
N GLY A 111 -35.05 -14.48 -1.87
CA GLY A 111 -36.14 -13.91 -2.64
C GLY A 111 -35.65 -13.22 -3.90
N ILE A 112 -36.57 -12.96 -4.81
CA ILE A 112 -36.28 -12.28 -6.08
C ILE A 112 -35.72 -10.86 -5.86
N GLY A 113 -35.09 -10.29 -6.89
CA GLY A 113 -34.54 -8.93 -6.84
C GLY A 113 -35.62 -7.88 -6.50
N GLY A 114 -35.30 -6.87 -5.70
CA GLY A 114 -36.24 -5.77 -5.40
C GLY A 114 -37.40 -6.12 -4.43
N ILE A 115 -37.48 -7.37 -3.95
CA ILE A 115 -38.56 -7.85 -3.05
C ILE A 115 -38.53 -7.22 -1.63
N GLY A 116 -37.43 -6.55 -1.25
CA GLY A 116 -37.26 -5.89 0.04
C GLY A 116 -36.36 -6.62 1.06
N LYS A 117 -35.51 -7.57 0.63
CA LYS A 117 -34.58 -8.33 1.51
C LYS A 117 -33.72 -7.43 2.40
N SER A 118 -33.00 -6.48 1.80
CA SER A 118 -32.07 -5.60 2.52
C SER A 118 -32.82 -4.70 3.50
N SER A 119 -33.98 -4.16 3.10
CA SER A 119 -34.84 -3.37 3.99
C SER A 119 -35.36 -4.19 5.18
N LEU A 120 -35.73 -5.45 4.97
CA LEU A 120 -36.14 -6.37 6.02
C LEU A 120 -34.98 -6.69 6.96
N ALA A 121 -33.79 -6.96 6.44
CA ALA A 121 -32.59 -7.24 7.24
C ALA A 121 -32.20 -6.04 8.12
N VAL A 122 -32.25 -4.82 7.60
CA VAL A 122 -32.02 -3.59 8.40
C VAL A 122 -33.06 -3.44 9.51
N LYS A 123 -34.36 -3.57 9.21
CA LYS A 123 -35.42 -3.47 10.22
C LYS A 123 -35.34 -4.58 11.27
N LEU A 124 -35.02 -5.79 10.86
CA LEU A 124 -34.80 -6.92 11.76
C LEU A 124 -33.62 -6.63 12.69
N GLY A 125 -32.46 -6.24 12.14
CA GLY A 125 -31.28 -5.87 12.93
C GLY A 125 -31.57 -4.73 13.91
N GLN A 126 -32.30 -3.68 13.50
CA GLN A 126 -32.73 -2.59 14.39
C GLN A 126 -33.65 -3.08 15.53
N LYS A 127 -34.47 -4.10 15.31
CA LYS A 127 -35.36 -4.69 16.33
C LYS A 127 -34.60 -5.57 17.31
N VAL A 128 -33.72 -6.45 16.82
CA VAL A 128 -33.01 -7.44 17.66
C VAL A 128 -31.66 -6.97 18.20
N GLN A 129 -31.19 -5.77 17.84
CA GLN A 129 -29.87 -5.24 18.25
C GLN A 129 -29.63 -5.28 19.78
N GLY A 130 -30.68 -5.18 20.59
CA GLY A 130 -30.57 -5.23 22.06
C GLY A 130 -30.17 -6.60 22.62
N ASN A 131 -30.21 -7.66 21.81
CA ASN A 131 -29.92 -9.04 22.22
C ASN A 131 -28.49 -9.50 21.86
N PHE A 132 -27.67 -8.64 21.26
CA PHE A 132 -26.34 -8.96 20.76
C PHE A 132 -25.29 -8.00 21.31
N GLU A 133 -24.12 -8.53 21.64
CA GLU A 133 -22.98 -7.74 22.08
C GLU A 133 -22.39 -6.91 20.94
N TYR A 134 -22.35 -7.46 19.72
CA TYR A 134 -21.82 -6.81 18.52
C TYR A 134 -22.84 -6.90 17.38
N LEU A 135 -23.00 -5.82 16.62
CA LEU A 135 -23.77 -5.82 15.36
C LEU A 135 -22.88 -5.29 14.23
N ILE A 136 -22.77 -6.07 13.14
CA ILE A 136 -21.96 -5.71 11.99
C ILE A 136 -22.78 -5.89 10.71
N TRP A 137 -22.77 -4.87 9.84
CA TRP A 137 -23.32 -4.92 8.49
C TRP A 137 -22.21 -4.81 7.44
N ARG A 138 -22.25 -5.68 6.42
CA ARG A 138 -21.36 -5.60 5.25
C ARG A 138 -22.15 -5.80 3.96
N SER A 139 -21.95 -4.90 3.00
CA SER A 139 -22.50 -5.04 1.66
C SER A 139 -21.50 -5.76 0.75
N PHE A 140 -21.99 -6.79 0.03
CA PHE A 140 -21.23 -7.55 -0.95
C PHE A 140 -21.54 -7.11 -2.38
N LEU A 141 -22.25 -5.99 -2.58
CA LEU A 141 -22.57 -5.46 -3.91
C LEU A 141 -21.33 -5.29 -4.81
N ASN A 142 -20.21 -4.87 -4.21
CA ASN A 142 -18.94 -4.68 -4.91
C ASN A 142 -17.97 -5.87 -4.78
N ALA A 143 -18.44 -7.03 -4.34
CA ALA A 143 -17.67 -8.27 -4.20
C ALA A 143 -16.31 -8.06 -3.47
N PRO A 144 -16.33 -7.58 -2.21
CA PRO A 144 -15.12 -7.23 -1.48
C PRO A 144 -14.15 -8.42 -1.35
N SER A 145 -12.85 -8.13 -1.24
CA SER A 145 -11.85 -9.19 -1.07
C SER A 145 -12.10 -10.00 0.20
N PHE A 146 -11.84 -11.30 0.14
CA PHE A 146 -12.03 -12.21 1.28
C PHE A 146 -11.21 -11.77 2.49
N GLU A 147 -9.95 -11.40 2.25
CA GLU A 147 -8.99 -11.04 3.29
C GLU A 147 -9.39 -9.74 3.98
N ASP A 148 -9.87 -8.74 3.24
CA ASP A 148 -10.34 -7.48 3.82
C ASP A 148 -11.57 -7.68 4.71
N VAL A 149 -12.54 -8.47 4.26
CA VAL A 149 -13.75 -8.75 5.05
C VAL A 149 -13.40 -9.51 6.32
N LEU A 150 -12.62 -10.59 6.20
CA LEU A 150 -12.27 -11.41 7.36
C LEU A 150 -11.45 -10.62 8.37
N LYS A 151 -10.46 -9.86 7.90
CA LYS A 151 -9.66 -8.97 8.74
C LYS A 151 -10.52 -7.92 9.42
N SER A 152 -11.43 -7.28 8.68
CA SER A 152 -12.36 -6.29 9.25
C SER A 152 -13.23 -6.89 10.35
N LEU A 153 -13.75 -8.11 10.15
CA LEU A 153 -14.58 -8.81 11.13
C LEU A 153 -13.79 -9.22 12.37
N ILE A 154 -12.65 -9.88 12.21
CA ILE A 154 -11.79 -10.32 13.33
C ILE A 154 -11.29 -9.10 14.12
N GLN A 155 -10.86 -8.05 13.43
CA GLN A 155 -10.42 -6.81 14.07
C GLN A 155 -11.54 -6.15 14.87
N PHE A 156 -12.78 -6.13 14.37
CA PHE A 156 -13.90 -5.56 15.12
C PHE A 156 -14.30 -6.43 16.33
N LEU A 157 -14.38 -7.75 16.15
CA LEU A 157 -14.79 -8.70 17.21
C LEU A 157 -13.75 -8.84 18.33
N SER A 158 -12.47 -8.70 17.99
CA SER A 158 -11.34 -8.72 18.93
C SER A 158 -11.12 -7.40 19.67
N ASN A 159 -11.98 -6.38 19.49
CA ASN A 159 -11.73 -5.01 19.96
C ASN A 159 -10.35 -4.51 19.50
N GLN A 160 -9.99 -4.83 18.25
CA GLN A 160 -8.79 -4.38 17.55
C GLN A 160 -7.47 -4.93 18.13
N GLN A 161 -7.54 -5.94 19.00
CA GLN A 161 -6.37 -6.61 19.59
C GLN A 161 -5.67 -7.57 18.63
N GLU A 162 -6.42 -8.28 17.77
CA GLU A 162 -5.84 -9.19 16.77
C GLU A 162 -5.82 -8.55 15.39
N THR A 163 -4.60 -8.42 14.85
CA THR A 163 -4.33 -7.55 13.69
C THR A 163 -3.77 -8.30 12.48
N ALA A 164 -3.22 -9.50 12.72
CA ALA A 164 -2.68 -10.37 11.68
C ALA A 164 -3.60 -11.58 11.49
N LEU A 165 -3.96 -11.81 10.23
CA LEU A 165 -4.56 -13.05 9.80
C LEU A 165 -3.51 -14.16 9.90
N LYS A 166 -3.93 -15.34 10.35
CA LYS A 166 -3.07 -16.53 10.33
C LYS A 166 -2.71 -16.93 8.90
N SER A 167 -1.65 -17.71 8.72
CA SER A 167 -1.08 -17.99 7.39
C SER A 167 -1.95 -18.89 6.51
N SER A 168 -2.79 -19.75 7.09
CA SER A 168 -3.67 -20.65 6.33
C SER A 168 -5.14 -20.20 6.39
N LEU A 169 -5.89 -20.47 5.31
CA LEU A 169 -7.32 -20.15 5.19
C LEU A 169 -8.13 -20.82 6.33
N ASP A 170 -7.81 -22.07 6.66
CA ASP A 170 -8.47 -22.82 7.73
C ASP A 170 -8.30 -22.15 9.08
N GLU A 171 -7.06 -21.76 9.40
CA GLU A 171 -6.74 -21.09 10.65
C GLU A 171 -7.41 -19.72 10.75
N GLN A 172 -7.47 -18.99 9.64
CA GLN A 172 -8.17 -17.71 9.52
C GLN A 172 -9.67 -17.83 9.82
N ILE A 173 -10.35 -18.82 9.21
CA ILE A 173 -11.78 -19.06 9.46
C ILE A 173 -12.01 -19.53 10.89
N SER A 174 -11.17 -20.43 11.42
CA SER A 174 -11.24 -20.89 12.80
C SER A 174 -11.06 -19.76 13.81
N GLN A 175 -10.22 -18.77 13.51
CA GLN A 175 -10.03 -17.57 14.34
C GLN A 175 -11.31 -16.73 14.42
N LEU A 176 -12.01 -16.52 13.30
CA LEU A 176 -13.31 -15.84 13.31
C LEU A 176 -14.35 -16.62 14.12
N ILE A 177 -14.45 -17.93 13.91
CA ILE A 177 -15.38 -18.80 14.62
C ILE A 177 -15.11 -18.78 16.13
N PHE A 178 -13.84 -18.76 16.55
CA PHE A 178 -13.47 -18.62 17.94
C PHE A 178 -14.09 -17.36 18.57
N TYR A 179 -13.98 -16.20 17.91
CA TYR A 179 -14.59 -14.97 18.41
C TYR A 179 -16.12 -14.98 18.41
N LEU A 180 -16.73 -15.53 17.36
CA LEU A 180 -18.20 -15.72 17.30
C LEU A 180 -18.71 -16.69 18.36
N GLY A 181 -17.85 -17.58 18.84
CA GLY A 181 -18.10 -18.49 19.96
C GLY A 181 -17.93 -17.85 21.34
N GLN A 182 -17.03 -16.87 21.50
CA GLN A 182 -16.79 -16.18 22.77
C GLN A 182 -17.87 -15.14 23.10
N LYS A 183 -18.32 -14.39 22.09
CA LYS A 183 -19.28 -13.28 22.25
C LYS A 183 -20.49 -13.47 21.36
N ARG A 184 -21.67 -13.02 21.80
CA ARG A 184 -22.90 -13.14 21.00
C ARG A 184 -23.00 -11.99 19.98
N CYS A 185 -22.78 -12.28 18.71
CA CYS A 185 -22.70 -11.29 17.64
C CYS A 185 -23.81 -11.47 16.60
N LEU A 186 -24.29 -10.36 16.02
CA LEU A 186 -25.18 -10.35 14.86
C LEU A 186 -24.40 -9.86 13.64
N LEU A 187 -24.20 -10.74 12.67
CA LEU A 187 -23.51 -10.43 11.42
C LEU A 187 -24.48 -10.42 10.26
N ILE A 188 -24.67 -9.29 9.60
CA ILE A 188 -25.56 -9.16 8.44
C ILE A 188 -24.73 -8.95 7.18
N LEU A 189 -24.78 -9.92 6.27
CA LEU A 189 -24.06 -9.94 5.00
C LEU A 189 -25.08 -9.78 3.86
N ASP A 190 -25.08 -8.61 3.23
CA ASP A 190 -26.07 -8.25 2.22
C ASP A 190 -25.56 -8.45 0.78
N ASN A 191 -26.41 -9.01 -0.09
CA ASN A 191 -26.14 -9.31 -1.52
C ASN A 191 -24.98 -10.27 -1.75
N ILE A 192 -24.96 -11.41 -1.04
CA ILE A 192 -23.85 -12.38 -1.14
C ILE A 192 -23.76 -13.07 -2.50
N GLU A 193 -24.76 -12.94 -3.38
CA GLU A 193 -24.77 -13.58 -4.71
C GLU A 193 -23.53 -13.29 -5.56
N THR A 194 -22.89 -12.13 -5.37
CA THR A 194 -21.69 -11.72 -6.11
C THR A 194 -20.42 -12.50 -5.71
N VAL A 195 -20.44 -13.15 -4.55
CA VAL A 195 -19.31 -13.91 -4.00
C VAL A 195 -19.57 -15.42 -3.89
N ILE A 196 -20.78 -15.91 -4.22
CA ILE A 196 -21.12 -17.34 -4.17
C ILE A 196 -20.21 -18.19 -5.08
N SER A 197 -19.65 -17.63 -6.16
CA SER A 197 -18.70 -18.31 -7.04
C SER A 197 -17.26 -18.36 -6.51
N ASN A 198 -16.97 -17.72 -5.37
CA ASN A 198 -15.63 -17.67 -4.80
C ASN A 198 -15.44 -18.78 -3.77
N GLU A 199 -14.50 -19.69 -4.04
CA GLU A 199 -14.18 -20.85 -3.20
C GLU A 199 -13.88 -20.46 -1.73
N LYS A 200 -13.17 -19.35 -1.49
CA LYS A 200 -12.83 -18.90 -0.12
C LYS A 200 -14.08 -18.53 0.71
N TYR A 201 -15.02 -17.80 0.10
CA TYR A 201 -16.26 -17.41 0.76
C TYR A 201 -17.21 -18.58 0.95
N ASP A 202 -17.24 -19.48 -0.03
CA ASP A 202 -18.05 -20.68 0.01
C ASP A 202 -17.62 -21.61 1.17
N GLU A 203 -16.30 -21.74 1.37
CA GLU A 203 -15.74 -22.46 2.53
C GLU A 203 -16.06 -21.76 3.87
N LEU A 204 -15.96 -20.43 3.93
CA LEU A 204 -16.31 -19.65 5.12
C LEU A 204 -17.77 -19.88 5.53
N PHE A 205 -18.72 -19.75 4.60
CA PHE A 205 -20.14 -19.94 4.91
C PHE A 205 -20.43 -21.37 5.36
N LYS A 206 -19.80 -22.36 4.73
CA LYS A 206 -19.91 -23.76 5.13
C LYS A 206 -19.44 -23.97 6.57
N LYS A 207 -18.25 -23.49 6.93
CA LYS A 207 -17.71 -23.65 8.30
C LYS A 207 -18.55 -22.91 9.33
N LEU A 208 -18.98 -21.69 9.06
CA LEU A 208 -19.87 -20.94 9.94
C LEU A 208 -21.19 -21.68 10.20
N ALA A 209 -21.74 -22.34 9.17
CA ALA A 209 -22.97 -23.11 9.29
C ALA A 209 -22.81 -24.45 10.04
N GLU A 210 -21.65 -25.11 9.92
CA GLU A 210 -21.36 -26.40 10.58
C GLU A 210 -20.97 -26.24 12.05
N THR A 211 -20.34 -25.13 12.42
CA THR A 211 -19.90 -24.90 13.80
C THR A 211 -21.00 -24.34 14.68
N ASN A 212 -21.15 -24.89 15.89
CA ASN A 212 -22.05 -24.33 16.89
C ASN A 212 -21.41 -23.13 17.59
N HIS A 213 -22.02 -21.96 17.41
CA HIS A 213 -21.67 -20.73 18.11
C HIS A 213 -22.93 -19.99 18.58
N GLN A 214 -22.78 -19.14 19.60
CA GLN A 214 -23.89 -18.36 20.19
C GLN A 214 -24.31 -17.13 19.36
N SER A 215 -23.52 -16.78 18.34
CA SER A 215 -23.78 -15.70 17.38
C SER A 215 -24.80 -16.09 16.31
N CYS A 216 -25.40 -15.10 15.64
CA CYS A 216 -26.33 -15.29 14.52
C CYS A 216 -25.82 -14.55 13.28
N ILE A 217 -25.85 -15.23 12.14
CA ILE A 217 -25.46 -14.68 10.84
C ILE A 217 -26.67 -14.59 9.94
N ILE A 218 -26.90 -13.43 9.33
CA ILE A 218 -27.97 -13.19 8.37
C ILE A 218 -27.34 -12.98 7.00
N LEU A 219 -27.72 -13.83 6.05
CA LEU A 219 -27.33 -13.70 4.65
C LEU A 219 -28.53 -13.22 3.84
N THR A 220 -28.37 -12.23 2.98
CA THR A 220 -29.39 -11.91 1.96
C THR A 220 -28.88 -12.36 0.59
N SER A 221 -29.71 -13.12 -0.14
CA SER A 221 -29.35 -13.63 -1.47
C SER A 221 -30.58 -13.84 -2.34
N ARG A 222 -30.39 -13.88 -3.66
CA ARG A 222 -31.41 -14.37 -4.61
C ARG A 222 -31.35 -15.88 -4.79
N VAL A 223 -30.15 -16.44 -4.70
CA VAL A 223 -29.87 -17.84 -4.94
C VAL A 223 -29.51 -18.51 -3.63
N GLU A 224 -30.09 -19.66 -3.37
CA GLU A 224 -29.70 -20.50 -2.23
C GLU A 224 -28.23 -20.93 -2.42
N PRO A 225 -27.33 -20.65 -1.47
CA PRO A 225 -25.96 -21.15 -1.53
C PRO A 225 -25.96 -22.68 -1.55
N SER A 226 -25.44 -23.28 -2.62
CA SER A 226 -25.49 -24.72 -2.91
C SER A 226 -24.96 -25.58 -1.76
N ASN A 227 -23.89 -25.13 -1.10
CA ASN A 227 -23.24 -25.86 -0.01
C ASN A 227 -24.03 -25.85 1.30
N LEU A 228 -24.88 -24.85 1.54
CA LEU A 228 -25.69 -24.76 2.75
C LEU A 228 -26.98 -25.59 2.67
N ARG A 229 -27.37 -26.02 1.46
CA ARG A 229 -28.61 -26.76 1.19
C ARG A 229 -28.71 -28.07 1.97
N ARG A 230 -27.57 -28.73 2.21
CA ARG A 230 -27.49 -30.00 2.97
C ARG A 230 -27.67 -29.83 4.47
N LEU A 231 -27.47 -28.63 5.01
CA LEU A 231 -27.56 -28.30 6.44
C LEU A 231 -28.94 -27.78 6.85
N ARG A 232 -29.90 -27.76 5.92
CA ARG A 232 -31.27 -27.28 6.13
C ARG A 232 -32.09 -28.25 6.97
N GLY A 233 -32.86 -27.72 7.93
CA GLY A 233 -33.75 -28.51 8.77
C GLY A 233 -34.56 -27.68 9.78
N ASN A 234 -35.61 -28.30 10.33
CA ASN A 234 -36.42 -27.66 11.38
C ASN A 234 -35.77 -27.75 12.77
N LEU A 235 -34.81 -28.65 12.95
CA LEU A 235 -34.00 -28.83 14.15
C LEU A 235 -32.55 -28.34 13.95
N SER A 236 -32.20 -27.83 12.76
CA SER A 236 -30.86 -27.31 12.47
C SER A 236 -30.71 -25.85 12.89
N SER A 237 -29.46 -25.46 13.15
CA SER A 237 -29.04 -24.07 13.41
C SER A 237 -29.16 -23.19 12.16
N VAL A 238 -29.20 -23.81 10.97
CA VAL A 238 -29.30 -23.16 9.66
C VAL A 238 -30.74 -23.14 9.16
N ARG A 239 -31.27 -21.96 8.83
CA ARG A 239 -32.62 -21.79 8.26
C ARG A 239 -32.62 -20.91 7.02
N PHE A 240 -33.62 -21.14 6.18
CA PHE A 240 -33.89 -20.36 4.98
C PHE A 240 -35.28 -19.77 5.08
N TYR A 241 -35.41 -18.47 4.82
CA TYR A 241 -36.68 -17.77 4.75
C TYR A 241 -36.87 -17.25 3.32
N GLU A 242 -37.79 -17.86 2.58
CA GLU A 242 -38.17 -17.37 1.25
C GLU A 242 -39.24 -16.29 1.40
N LEU A 243 -38.95 -15.10 0.89
CA LEU A 243 -39.91 -14.00 0.89
C LEU A 243 -40.99 -14.22 -0.16
N LEU A 244 -42.23 -14.31 0.32
CA LEU A 244 -43.43 -14.43 -0.49
C LEU A 244 -43.92 -13.07 -0.98
N ASP A 245 -44.98 -13.06 -1.79
CA ASP A 245 -45.60 -11.86 -2.34
C ASP A 245 -46.19 -10.96 -1.24
N LEU A 246 -46.23 -9.65 -1.47
CA LEU A 246 -46.91 -8.69 -0.59
C LEU A 246 -48.44 -8.84 -0.65
N GLU A 247 -49.09 -8.68 0.50
CA GLU A 247 -50.55 -8.57 0.58
C GLU A 247 -51.08 -7.30 -0.10
N VAL A 248 -52.30 -7.37 -0.64
CA VAL A 248 -52.97 -6.24 -1.31
C VAL A 248 -53.05 -4.98 -0.43
N SER A 249 -53.23 -5.16 0.88
CA SER A 249 -53.27 -4.06 1.86
C SER A 249 -51.95 -3.28 1.91
N ALA A 250 -50.81 -3.98 1.82
CA ALA A 250 -49.49 -3.38 1.79
C ALA A 250 -49.20 -2.69 0.45
N VAL A 251 -49.65 -3.30 -0.65
CA VAL A 251 -49.52 -2.72 -2.00
C VAL A 251 -50.29 -1.40 -2.11
N ARG A 252 -51.50 -1.33 -1.56
CA ARG A 252 -52.26 -0.07 -1.48
C ARG A 252 -51.51 1.02 -0.74
N LYS A 253 -50.88 0.69 0.40
CA LYS A 253 -50.05 1.65 1.15
C LYS A 253 -48.87 2.14 0.31
N ILE A 254 -48.20 1.27 -0.44
CA ILE A 254 -47.12 1.68 -1.35
C ILE A 254 -47.65 2.70 -2.39
N PHE A 255 -48.81 2.44 -2.99
CA PHE A 255 -49.42 3.35 -3.97
C PHE A 255 -49.86 4.68 -3.34
N SER A 256 -50.40 4.65 -2.11
CA SER A 256 -50.79 5.86 -1.37
C SER A 256 -49.59 6.78 -1.11
N THR A 257 -48.38 6.25 -0.91
CA THR A 257 -47.18 7.11 -0.76
C THR A 257 -46.80 7.86 -2.05
N ILE A 258 -47.35 7.48 -3.19
CA ILE A 258 -47.06 8.09 -4.50
C ILE A 258 -48.19 9.04 -4.93
N SER A 259 -49.44 8.67 -4.66
CA SER A 259 -50.61 9.53 -4.91
C SER A 259 -51.81 9.05 -4.12
N ASP A 260 -52.51 9.97 -3.45
CA ASP A 260 -53.82 9.70 -2.83
C ASP A 260 -54.90 9.41 -3.89
N GLU A 261 -54.67 9.78 -5.15
CA GLU A 261 -55.60 9.59 -6.27
C GLU A 261 -55.94 8.10 -6.53
N PHE A 262 -55.02 7.18 -6.23
CA PHE A 262 -55.24 5.74 -6.39
C PHE A 262 -56.32 5.16 -5.46
N GLU A 263 -56.57 5.82 -4.32
CA GLU A 263 -57.65 5.45 -3.41
C GLU A 263 -58.99 6.13 -3.79
N THR A 264 -58.93 7.32 -4.38
CA THR A 264 -60.13 8.06 -4.82
C THR A 264 -60.75 7.53 -6.12
N THR A 265 -59.94 6.92 -6.98
CA THR A 265 -60.38 6.22 -8.19
C THR A 265 -60.97 4.86 -7.80
N ARG A 266 -62.20 4.52 -8.27
CA ARG A 266 -62.95 3.29 -7.91
C ARG A 266 -62.33 2.00 -8.47
N ASN A 267 -61.10 1.69 -8.08
CA ASN A 267 -60.41 0.44 -8.40
C ASN A 267 -60.97 -0.69 -7.51
N SER A 268 -61.47 -1.77 -8.12
CA SER A 268 -62.02 -2.93 -7.39
C SER A 268 -60.93 -3.80 -6.76
N ASP A 269 -61.26 -4.51 -5.67
CA ASP A 269 -60.34 -5.45 -5.01
C ASP A 269 -59.80 -6.53 -5.98
N ALA A 270 -60.62 -6.97 -6.94
CA ALA A 270 -60.23 -7.93 -7.98
C ALA A 270 -59.13 -7.38 -8.92
N GLN A 271 -59.15 -6.07 -9.22
CA GLN A 271 -58.12 -5.42 -10.04
C GLN A 271 -56.80 -5.30 -9.28
N TRP A 272 -56.85 -4.98 -7.99
CA TRP A 272 -55.66 -4.98 -7.13
C TRP A 272 -55.05 -6.36 -7.02
N GLN A 273 -55.86 -7.41 -6.82
CA GLN A 273 -55.37 -8.78 -6.77
C GLN A 273 -54.73 -9.20 -8.10
N LYS A 274 -55.33 -8.82 -9.23
CA LYS A 274 -54.75 -9.08 -10.56
C LYS A 274 -53.39 -8.40 -10.73
N LEU A 275 -53.24 -7.17 -10.24
CA LEU A 275 -51.97 -6.45 -10.29
C LEU A 275 -50.88 -7.10 -9.41
N VAL A 276 -51.24 -7.53 -8.20
CA VAL A 276 -50.33 -8.27 -7.32
C VAL A 276 -49.88 -9.56 -7.98
N ASN A 277 -50.78 -10.30 -8.62
CA ASN A 277 -50.46 -11.54 -9.32
C ASN A 277 -49.53 -11.33 -10.53
N ILE A 278 -49.65 -10.21 -11.26
CA ILE A 278 -48.76 -9.90 -12.41
C ILE A 278 -47.32 -9.67 -11.94
N TYR A 279 -47.14 -8.92 -10.85
CA TYR A 279 -45.82 -8.54 -10.34
C TYR A 279 -45.37 -9.34 -9.11
N ALA A 280 -46.03 -10.47 -8.81
CA ALA A 280 -45.92 -11.29 -7.60
C ALA A 280 -45.52 -10.48 -6.34
N GLY A 281 -46.26 -9.39 -6.10
CA GLY A 281 -46.05 -8.55 -4.91
C GLY A 281 -44.68 -7.87 -4.78
N ASN A 282 -43.88 -7.75 -5.85
CA ASN A 282 -42.57 -7.10 -5.82
C ASN A 282 -42.70 -5.58 -5.55
N PRO A 283 -42.24 -5.06 -4.40
CA PRO A 283 -42.38 -3.64 -4.05
C PRO A 283 -41.70 -2.70 -5.05
N PHE A 284 -40.53 -3.08 -5.59
CA PHE A 284 -39.81 -2.25 -6.57
C PHE A 284 -40.59 -2.15 -7.88
N ALA A 285 -40.98 -3.28 -8.45
CA ALA A 285 -41.76 -3.33 -9.70
C ALA A 285 -43.12 -2.63 -9.55
N LEU A 286 -43.81 -2.86 -8.43
CA LEU A 286 -45.09 -2.23 -8.12
C LEU A 286 -44.96 -0.72 -7.96
N ARG A 287 -43.88 -0.23 -7.32
CA ARG A 287 -43.66 1.21 -7.17
C ARG A 287 -43.33 1.88 -8.51
N LEU A 288 -42.48 1.24 -9.33
CA LEU A 288 -42.12 1.72 -10.65
C LEU A 288 -43.37 1.81 -11.56
N THR A 289 -44.20 0.77 -11.55
CA THR A 289 -45.44 0.72 -12.33
C THR A 289 -46.50 1.68 -11.80
N ALA A 290 -46.60 1.90 -10.49
CA ALA A 290 -47.49 2.91 -9.91
C ALA A 290 -47.17 4.33 -10.39
N ILE A 291 -45.89 4.70 -10.43
CA ILE A 291 -45.45 6.01 -10.95
C ILE A 291 -45.88 6.14 -12.42
N HIS A 292 -45.67 5.11 -13.23
CA HIS A 292 -46.08 5.10 -14.63
C HIS A 292 -47.60 5.16 -14.82
N MET A 293 -48.37 4.39 -14.03
CA MET A 293 -49.84 4.42 -14.05
C MET A 293 -50.40 5.80 -13.76
N LYS A 294 -49.77 6.52 -12.83
CA LYS A 294 -50.14 7.91 -12.52
C LYS A 294 -49.89 8.83 -13.71
N GLU A 295 -48.72 8.73 -14.35
CA GLU A 295 -48.32 9.62 -15.44
C GLU A 295 -49.11 9.40 -16.74
N VAL A 296 -49.43 8.15 -17.09
CA VAL A 296 -49.99 7.80 -18.41
C VAL A 296 -51.47 7.43 -18.37
N TYR A 297 -51.95 6.81 -17.28
CA TYR A 297 -53.31 6.25 -17.18
C TYR A 297 -54.16 6.92 -16.10
N GLY A 298 -53.73 8.06 -15.55
CA GLY A 298 -54.49 8.84 -14.56
C GLY A 298 -54.89 8.02 -13.33
N SER A 299 -54.00 7.13 -12.87
CA SER A 299 -54.22 6.26 -11.70
C SER A 299 -55.29 5.16 -11.87
N SER A 300 -55.70 4.84 -13.11
CA SER A 300 -56.66 3.75 -13.41
C SER A 300 -55.98 2.39 -13.64
N ILE A 301 -56.17 1.44 -12.72
CA ILE A 301 -55.61 0.07 -12.85
C ILE A 301 -56.28 -0.68 -14.01
N ALA A 302 -57.56 -0.42 -14.25
CA ALA A 302 -58.34 -1.09 -15.30
C ALA A 302 -57.77 -0.84 -16.70
N GLN A 303 -57.45 0.42 -17.00
CA GLN A 303 -56.89 0.82 -18.30
C GLN A 303 -55.47 0.29 -18.49
N PHE A 304 -54.65 0.32 -17.42
CA PHE A 304 -53.30 -0.23 -17.46
C PHE A 304 -53.30 -1.74 -17.75
N VAL A 305 -54.16 -2.51 -17.08
CA VAL A 305 -54.27 -3.96 -17.29
C VAL A 305 -54.85 -4.28 -18.68
N GLN A 306 -55.80 -3.49 -19.18
CA GLN A 306 -56.36 -3.68 -20.54
C GLN A 306 -55.36 -3.36 -21.65
N ALA A 307 -54.44 -2.42 -21.42
CA ALA A 307 -53.38 -2.08 -22.37
C ALA A 307 -52.38 -3.24 -22.59
N GLY A 308 -52.36 -4.25 -21.71
CA GLY A 308 -51.61 -5.50 -21.91
C GLY A 308 -50.10 -5.30 -22.02
N VAL A 309 -49.56 -4.23 -21.42
CA VAL A 309 -48.16 -3.80 -21.61
C VAL A 309 -47.16 -4.83 -21.09
N ILE A 310 -47.46 -5.48 -19.96
CA ILE A 310 -46.66 -6.55 -19.34
C ILE A 310 -47.60 -7.66 -18.86
N ASN A 311 -47.39 -8.89 -19.35
CA ASN A 311 -48.23 -10.05 -19.03
C ASN A 311 -47.56 -11.08 -18.10
N HIS A 312 -46.26 -10.93 -17.81
CA HIS A 312 -45.48 -11.91 -17.03
C HIS A 312 -44.62 -11.25 -15.95
N TYR A 313 -44.24 -12.08 -14.98
CA TYR A 313 -43.50 -11.76 -13.77
C TYR A 313 -41.97 -11.83 -14.01
N ASP A 314 -41.45 -11.08 -14.97
CA ASP A 314 -40.00 -10.88 -15.07
C ASP A 314 -39.67 -9.39 -14.93
N ILE A 315 -38.86 -9.08 -13.92
CA ILE A 315 -38.39 -7.71 -13.67
C ILE A 315 -37.51 -7.24 -14.83
N ASN A 316 -36.75 -8.13 -15.44
CA ASN A 316 -35.91 -7.78 -16.58
C ASN A 316 -36.79 -7.43 -17.80
N GLU A 317 -37.88 -8.17 -18.05
CA GLU A 317 -38.85 -7.80 -19.09
C GLU A 317 -39.53 -6.45 -18.81
N LEU A 318 -39.88 -6.19 -17.54
CA LEU A 318 -40.42 -4.89 -17.13
C LEU A 318 -39.40 -3.77 -17.41
N LEU A 319 -38.15 -3.97 -17.01
CA LEU A 319 -37.08 -3.00 -17.24
C LEU A 319 -36.82 -2.85 -18.75
N ASP A 320 -36.83 -3.93 -19.53
CA ASP A 320 -36.68 -3.88 -20.99
C ASP A 320 -37.73 -2.99 -21.63
N CYS A 321 -38.98 -3.02 -21.16
CA CYS A 321 -40.03 -2.11 -21.63
C CYS A 321 -39.67 -0.63 -21.37
N TYR A 322 -39.00 -0.30 -20.26
CA TYR A 322 -38.55 1.07 -19.99
C TYR A 322 -37.38 1.49 -20.87
N PHE A 323 -36.61 0.56 -21.43
CA PHE A 323 -35.47 0.84 -22.30
C PHE A 323 -35.76 0.55 -23.77
N ASP A 324 -37.01 0.25 -24.12
CA ASP A 324 -37.47 0.08 -25.49
C ASP A 324 -38.03 1.41 -26.00
N SER A 325 -37.30 2.06 -26.91
CA SER A 325 -37.66 3.35 -27.49
C SER A 325 -39.01 3.37 -28.23
N SER A 326 -39.58 2.21 -28.56
CA SER A 326 -40.91 2.11 -29.16
C SER A 326 -42.04 2.39 -28.15
N LYS A 327 -41.74 2.34 -26.84
CA LYS A 327 -42.71 2.52 -25.77
C LYS A 327 -42.85 4.01 -25.42
N PRO A 328 -44.07 4.49 -25.12
CA PRO A 328 -44.31 5.92 -24.82
C PRO A 328 -43.73 6.38 -23.47
N PHE A 329 -43.28 5.44 -22.64
CA PHE A 329 -42.68 5.67 -21.32
C PHE A 329 -41.20 5.31 -21.27
N ALA A 330 -40.57 5.16 -22.45
CA ALA A 330 -39.17 4.84 -22.54
C ALA A 330 -38.30 5.91 -21.86
N VAL A 331 -37.26 5.44 -21.20
CA VAL A 331 -36.16 6.24 -20.70
C VAL A 331 -35.55 6.95 -21.90
N ASN A 332 -35.35 8.27 -21.78
CA ASN A 332 -34.72 9.01 -22.86
C ASN A 332 -33.21 8.71 -22.92
N GLN A 333 -32.56 9.04 -24.04
CA GLN A 333 -31.13 8.74 -24.23
C GLN A 333 -30.21 9.37 -23.17
N GLN A 334 -30.57 10.55 -22.64
CA GLN A 334 -29.78 11.22 -21.58
C GLN A 334 -29.95 10.52 -20.23
N GLU A 335 -31.17 10.08 -19.91
CA GLU A 335 -31.47 9.31 -18.71
C GLU A 335 -30.74 7.96 -18.74
N GLU A 336 -30.79 7.25 -19.87
CA GLU A 336 -30.08 5.98 -20.06
C GLU A 336 -28.56 6.17 -19.91
N ALA A 337 -28.00 7.25 -20.49
CA ALA A 337 -26.58 7.54 -20.37
C ALA A 337 -26.12 7.81 -18.94
N ILE A 338 -26.89 8.58 -18.15
CA ILE A 338 -26.57 8.81 -16.73
C ILE A 338 -26.69 7.51 -15.93
N MET A 339 -27.70 6.69 -16.23
CA MET A 339 -27.88 5.41 -15.56
C MET A 339 -26.71 4.46 -15.82
N TYR A 340 -26.18 4.40 -17.05
CA TYR A 340 -24.96 3.65 -17.34
C TYR A 340 -23.75 4.19 -16.57
N TRP A 341 -23.55 5.51 -16.52
CA TRP A 341 -22.47 6.09 -15.72
C TRP A 341 -22.59 5.73 -14.24
N LEU A 342 -23.77 5.81 -13.64
CA LEU A 342 -23.98 5.42 -12.25
C LEU A 342 -23.73 3.91 -12.03
N ALA A 343 -24.11 3.06 -12.99
CA ALA A 343 -23.86 1.62 -12.92
C ALA A 343 -22.36 1.28 -13.03
N ILE A 344 -21.61 1.99 -13.86
CA ILE A 344 -20.15 1.83 -14.03
C ILE A 344 -19.39 2.31 -12.80
N ASN A 345 -19.73 3.48 -12.25
CA ASN A 345 -19.01 4.06 -11.11
C ASN A 345 -19.15 3.21 -9.84
N ARG A 346 -20.28 2.50 -9.64
CA ARG A 346 -20.57 1.58 -8.51
C ARG A 346 -20.51 2.17 -7.09
N GLU A 347 -20.08 3.41 -6.96
CA GLU A 347 -20.12 4.22 -5.74
C GLU A 347 -21.01 5.47 -5.95
N PRO A 348 -21.46 6.12 -4.86
CA PRO A 348 -22.23 7.35 -4.95
C PRO A 348 -21.43 8.47 -5.65
N VAL A 349 -21.96 8.99 -6.76
CA VAL A 349 -21.25 9.94 -7.65
C VAL A 349 -21.78 11.36 -7.46
N SER A 350 -20.88 12.35 -7.50
CA SER A 350 -21.25 13.78 -7.46
C SER A 350 -21.73 14.29 -8.82
N ARG A 351 -22.38 15.48 -8.83
CA ARG A 351 -22.77 16.13 -10.09
C ARG A 351 -21.58 16.50 -10.97
N ALA A 352 -20.52 17.03 -10.37
CA ALA A 352 -19.32 17.46 -11.10
C ALA A 352 -18.69 16.28 -11.84
N THR A 353 -18.56 15.14 -11.17
CA THR A 353 -17.99 13.91 -11.75
C THR A 353 -18.83 13.38 -12.92
N LEU A 354 -20.17 13.46 -12.84
CA LEU A 354 -21.03 13.06 -13.98
C LEU A 354 -20.84 13.97 -15.20
N GLN A 355 -20.63 15.27 -14.99
CA GLN A 355 -20.39 16.23 -16.08
C GLN A 355 -19.03 16.04 -16.74
N GLU A 356 -18.00 15.71 -15.96
CA GLU A 356 -16.65 15.45 -16.47
C GLU A 356 -16.57 14.16 -17.29
N ASN A 357 -17.30 13.13 -16.89
CA ASN A 357 -17.28 11.83 -17.56
C ASN A 357 -17.96 11.85 -18.94
N THR A 358 -18.95 12.71 -19.17
CA THR A 358 -19.69 12.78 -20.43
C THR A 358 -18.91 13.51 -21.53
N LEU A 359 -18.73 12.87 -22.70
CA LEU A 359 -18.00 13.44 -23.85
C LEU A 359 -18.62 14.73 -24.39
N GLU A 360 -19.96 14.81 -24.41
CA GLU A 360 -20.67 16.05 -24.70
C GLU A 360 -20.88 16.83 -23.39
N LYS A 361 -20.48 18.11 -23.36
CA LYS A 361 -20.73 18.97 -22.20
C LYS A 361 -22.22 19.17 -21.99
N ILE A 362 -22.82 18.34 -21.13
CA ILE A 362 -24.23 18.46 -20.74
C ILE A 362 -24.41 19.78 -19.97
N ASN A 363 -25.33 20.63 -20.43
CA ASN A 363 -25.69 21.86 -19.71
C ASN A 363 -26.20 21.52 -18.29
N LYS A 364 -25.74 22.25 -17.26
CA LYS A 364 -26.18 22.11 -15.85
C LYS A 364 -27.69 21.98 -15.71
N ASN A 365 -28.46 22.79 -16.43
CA ASN A 365 -29.93 22.77 -16.36
C ASN A 365 -30.54 21.47 -16.91
N SER A 366 -29.96 20.90 -17.98
CA SER A 366 -30.38 19.62 -18.57
C SER A 366 -30.08 18.48 -17.60
N LEU A 367 -28.87 18.44 -17.04
CA LEU A 367 -28.48 17.41 -16.07
C LEU A 367 -29.42 17.40 -14.86
N ASP A 368 -29.76 18.57 -14.32
CA ASP A 368 -30.68 18.67 -13.19
C ASP A 368 -32.11 18.24 -13.55
N THR A 369 -32.59 18.56 -14.76
CA THR A 369 -33.90 18.05 -15.20
C THR A 369 -33.90 16.53 -15.31
N THR A 370 -32.83 15.94 -15.84
CA THR A 370 -32.67 14.50 -16.01
C THR A 370 -32.55 13.80 -14.66
N ILE A 371 -31.73 14.31 -13.73
CA ILE A 371 -31.62 13.77 -12.36
C ILE A 371 -32.95 13.89 -11.62
N ARG A 372 -33.68 15.01 -11.74
CA ARG A 372 -35.02 15.15 -11.12
C ARG A 372 -36.02 14.13 -11.69
N SER A 373 -35.97 13.87 -13.00
CA SER A 373 -36.80 12.85 -13.66
C SER A 373 -36.46 11.45 -13.15
N LEU A 374 -35.17 11.09 -13.15
CA LEU A 374 -34.69 9.80 -12.65
C LEU A 374 -34.99 9.59 -11.16
N LYS A 375 -34.86 10.64 -10.33
CA LYS A 375 -35.20 10.58 -8.91
C LYS A 375 -36.70 10.30 -8.70
N LYS A 376 -37.57 10.85 -9.54
CA LYS A 376 -39.01 10.59 -9.48
C LYS A 376 -39.37 9.17 -9.94
N ARG A 377 -38.76 8.69 -11.02
CA ARG A 377 -39.11 7.42 -11.68
C ARG A 377 -38.39 6.19 -11.11
N PHE A 378 -37.07 6.27 -10.94
CA PHE A 378 -36.20 5.15 -10.57
C PHE A 378 -35.59 5.26 -9.17
N LEU A 379 -35.94 6.31 -8.42
CA LEU A 379 -35.58 6.48 -7.00
C LEU A 379 -34.07 6.40 -6.76
N ILE A 380 -33.30 7.14 -7.56
CA ILE A 380 -31.87 7.35 -7.29
C ILE A 380 -31.72 7.81 -5.83
N THR A 381 -31.00 7.02 -5.04
CA THR A 381 -30.85 7.22 -3.60
C THR A 381 -29.95 8.42 -3.37
N LYS A 382 -30.42 9.39 -2.57
CA LYS A 382 -29.59 10.48 -2.06
C LYS A 382 -28.85 9.92 -0.84
N ILE A 383 -27.53 9.92 -0.88
CA ILE A 383 -26.74 9.68 0.33
C ILE A 383 -26.29 11.06 0.80
N GLU A 384 -26.97 11.59 1.81
CA GLU A 384 -26.41 12.62 2.66
C GLU A 384 -25.41 11.89 3.55
N GLN A 385 -24.11 12.10 3.35
CA GLN A 385 -23.16 11.67 4.37
C GLN A 385 -23.45 12.52 5.61
N ASP A 386 -23.60 11.87 6.78
CA ASP A 386 -23.67 12.50 8.10
C ASP A 386 -22.49 13.47 8.26
N ILE A 387 -22.72 14.72 7.89
CA ILE A 387 -21.86 15.85 8.21
C ILE A 387 -22.80 16.82 8.92
N GLU A 388 -22.80 16.73 10.25
CA GLU A 388 -23.14 17.85 11.10
C GLU A 388 -22.16 18.97 10.76
N GLN A 389 -22.49 19.79 9.75
CA GLN A 389 -22.19 21.22 9.61
C GLN A 389 -22.49 21.70 8.19
N ASN A 390 -23.16 22.85 8.13
CA ASN A 390 -23.60 23.57 6.94
C ASN A 390 -22.46 23.86 5.95
N ILE A 391 -22.25 23.06 4.90
CA ILE A 391 -21.48 23.49 3.72
C ILE A 391 -22.05 22.88 2.42
N GLU A 392 -22.41 23.78 1.50
CA GLU A 392 -22.64 23.70 0.04
C GLU A 392 -23.49 22.57 -0.59
N GLN A 393 -24.44 22.98 -1.44
CA GLN A 393 -25.39 22.13 -2.19
C GLN A 393 -24.73 21.17 -3.23
N ASP A 394 -23.41 21.24 -3.41
CA ASP A 394 -22.65 20.46 -4.40
C ASP A 394 -22.13 19.10 -3.87
N ASN A 395 -22.23 18.82 -2.58
CA ASN A 395 -21.83 17.53 -1.99
C ASN A 395 -22.88 16.41 -2.08
N VAL A 396 -23.98 16.64 -2.81
CA VAL A 396 -25.01 15.61 -2.99
C VAL A 396 -24.52 14.52 -3.94
N LYS A 397 -24.42 13.29 -3.41
CA LYS A 397 -24.04 12.09 -4.18
C LYS A 397 -25.27 11.26 -4.55
N PHE A 398 -25.20 10.64 -5.73
CA PHE A 398 -26.27 9.86 -6.34
C PHE A 398 -25.82 8.42 -6.56
N THR A 399 -26.69 7.46 -6.24
CA THR A 399 -26.45 6.04 -6.53
C THR A 399 -27.73 5.35 -7.02
N LEU A 400 -27.56 4.29 -7.79
CA LEU A 400 -28.66 3.43 -8.24
C LEU A 400 -28.94 2.33 -7.22
N GLN A 401 -30.15 1.80 -7.26
CA GLN A 401 -30.47 0.60 -6.49
C GLN A 401 -29.69 -0.61 -7.04
N PRO A 402 -29.26 -1.56 -6.20
CA PRO A 402 -28.47 -2.73 -6.61
C PRO A 402 -29.04 -3.49 -7.82
N ILE A 403 -30.36 -3.65 -7.89
CA ILE A 403 -31.04 -4.35 -9.00
C ILE A 403 -30.87 -3.62 -10.34
N LEU A 404 -30.88 -2.28 -10.33
CA LEU A 404 -30.68 -1.48 -11.54
C LEU A 404 -29.21 -1.51 -11.96
N ILE A 405 -28.27 -1.46 -11.02
CA ILE A 405 -26.83 -1.56 -11.31
C ILE A 405 -26.54 -2.87 -12.04
N GLU A 406 -27.06 -4.00 -11.55
CA GLU A 406 -26.86 -5.31 -12.16
C GLU A 406 -27.51 -5.42 -13.55
N TYR A 407 -28.79 -5.05 -13.67
CA TYR A 407 -29.51 -5.09 -14.95
C TYR A 407 -28.81 -4.25 -16.02
N LEU A 408 -28.44 -3.00 -15.69
CA LEU A 408 -27.75 -2.10 -16.60
C LEU A 408 -26.35 -2.62 -16.94
N THR A 409 -25.63 -3.19 -15.98
CA THR A 409 -24.30 -3.77 -16.23
C THR A 409 -24.40 -4.91 -17.23
N ASN A 410 -25.32 -5.86 -17.04
CA ASN A 410 -25.51 -6.98 -17.96
C ASN A 410 -25.95 -6.50 -19.35
N LYS A 411 -26.91 -5.57 -19.41
CA LYS A 411 -27.36 -4.97 -20.67
C LYS A 411 -26.23 -4.24 -21.40
N LEU A 412 -25.37 -3.52 -20.68
CA LEU A 412 -24.19 -2.84 -21.22
C LEU A 412 -23.20 -3.85 -21.79
N ILE A 413 -22.89 -4.92 -21.05
CA ILE A 413 -21.99 -6.01 -21.47
C ILE A 413 -22.50 -6.66 -22.76
N ASP A 414 -23.79 -6.99 -22.82
CA ASP A 414 -24.39 -7.62 -23.99
C ASP A 414 -24.38 -6.70 -25.21
N LYS A 415 -24.77 -5.43 -25.05
CA LYS A 415 -24.73 -4.46 -26.16
C LYS A 415 -23.30 -4.24 -26.67
N ILE A 416 -22.31 -4.07 -25.78
CA ILE A 416 -20.90 -3.88 -26.18
C ILE A 416 -20.35 -5.13 -26.86
N TYR A 417 -20.67 -6.32 -26.35
CA TYR A 417 -20.24 -7.56 -26.98
C TYR A 417 -20.82 -7.70 -28.39
N LEU A 418 -22.09 -7.31 -28.60
CA LEU A 418 -22.70 -7.28 -29.93
C LEU A 418 -22.04 -6.24 -30.85
N GLU A 419 -21.73 -5.04 -30.36
CA GLU A 419 -20.97 -4.02 -31.11
C GLU A 419 -19.62 -4.55 -31.56
N ILE A 420 -18.89 -5.24 -30.66
CA ILE A 420 -17.56 -5.79 -30.96
C ILE A 420 -17.62 -6.93 -31.99
N ASN A 421 -18.61 -7.83 -31.87
CA ASN A 421 -18.61 -9.07 -32.64
C ASN A 421 -19.38 -8.98 -33.97
N ASN A 422 -20.49 -8.22 -34.00
CA ASN A 422 -21.42 -8.20 -35.14
C ASN A 422 -21.31 -6.91 -35.97
N GLU A 423 -21.08 -5.76 -35.33
CA GLU A 423 -21.07 -4.45 -36.00
C GLU A 423 -19.80 -3.63 -35.66
N PRO A 424 -18.60 -4.15 -35.97
CA PRO A 424 -17.35 -3.52 -35.55
C PRO A 424 -17.14 -2.12 -36.13
N GLN A 425 -17.91 -1.70 -37.14
CA GLN A 425 -17.87 -0.33 -37.71
C GLN A 425 -18.62 0.71 -36.86
N GLN A 426 -19.49 0.30 -35.92
CA GLN A 426 -20.30 1.20 -35.08
C GLN A 426 -20.02 0.96 -33.59
N LEU A 427 -18.82 1.34 -33.13
CA LEU A 427 -18.40 1.24 -31.74
C LEU A 427 -18.94 2.42 -30.90
N ASN A 428 -20.26 2.52 -30.77
CA ASN A 428 -20.90 3.67 -30.10
C ASN A 428 -20.74 3.62 -28.58
N LEU A 429 -21.23 2.57 -27.92
CA LEU A 429 -21.15 2.43 -26.47
C LEU A 429 -19.70 2.20 -26.02
N PHE A 430 -18.94 1.40 -26.77
CA PHE A 430 -17.52 1.17 -26.50
C PHE A 430 -16.68 2.45 -26.54
N ASN A 431 -17.12 3.47 -27.30
CA ASN A 431 -16.45 4.77 -27.36
C ASN A 431 -17.01 5.82 -26.39
N GLN A 432 -18.28 5.68 -25.96
CA GLN A 432 -18.95 6.68 -25.14
C GLN A 432 -18.67 6.54 -23.63
N TYR A 433 -18.42 5.32 -23.15
CA TYR A 433 -18.26 5.03 -21.72
C TYR A 433 -16.89 4.47 -21.39
N ALA A 434 -16.31 4.89 -20.26
CA ALA A 434 -15.13 4.27 -19.69
C ALA A 434 -15.54 2.99 -18.95
N LEU A 435 -15.25 1.80 -19.49
CA LEU A 435 -15.68 0.52 -18.90
C LEU A 435 -14.94 0.20 -17.59
N MET A 436 -13.77 0.82 -17.42
CA MET A 436 -13.01 0.90 -16.18
C MET A 436 -12.53 2.34 -16.03
N GLN A 437 -12.56 2.85 -14.81
CA GLN A 437 -12.02 4.17 -14.49
C GLN A 437 -10.66 4.02 -13.80
N ALA A 438 -9.60 4.42 -14.48
CA ALA A 438 -8.23 4.39 -13.98
C ALA A 438 -8.06 5.25 -12.71
N THR A 439 -8.84 6.32 -12.57
CA THR A 439 -8.78 7.26 -11.42
C THR A 439 -9.64 6.84 -10.23
N SER A 440 -10.43 5.77 -10.33
CA SER A 440 -11.26 5.26 -9.22
C SER A 440 -10.38 4.66 -8.11
N LYS A 441 -10.95 4.44 -6.92
CA LYS A 441 -10.25 3.72 -5.83
C LYS A 441 -9.92 2.30 -6.29
N ASP A 442 -8.81 1.75 -5.82
CA ASP A 442 -8.29 0.48 -6.34
C ASP A 442 -9.32 -0.67 -6.22
N PHE A 443 -9.99 -0.81 -5.06
CA PHE A 443 -11.02 -1.85 -4.90
C PHE A 443 -12.23 -1.68 -5.82
N VAL A 444 -12.64 -0.45 -6.15
CA VAL A 444 -13.75 -0.18 -7.08
C VAL A 444 -13.32 -0.58 -8.49
N ARG A 445 -12.07 -0.25 -8.86
CA ARG A 445 -11.48 -0.62 -10.15
C ARG A 445 -11.41 -2.13 -10.30
N ASP A 446 -10.99 -2.86 -9.27
CA ASP A 446 -10.96 -4.33 -9.27
C ASP A 446 -12.37 -4.93 -9.44
N THR A 447 -13.38 -4.34 -8.79
CA THR A 447 -14.78 -4.70 -9.00
C THR A 447 -15.24 -4.43 -10.45
N GLN A 448 -14.88 -3.28 -11.03
CA GLN A 448 -15.19 -2.94 -12.42
C GLN A 448 -14.54 -3.94 -13.39
N ILE A 449 -13.28 -4.29 -13.17
CA ILE A 449 -12.58 -5.34 -13.95
C ILE A 449 -13.36 -6.64 -13.86
N LYS A 450 -13.64 -7.13 -12.65
CA LYS A 450 -14.27 -8.42 -12.41
C LYS A 450 -15.69 -8.53 -12.98
N LEU A 451 -16.48 -7.46 -12.89
CA LEU A 451 -17.91 -7.49 -13.21
C LEU A 451 -18.29 -6.86 -14.55
N ILE A 452 -17.40 -6.09 -15.19
CA ILE A 452 -17.65 -5.46 -16.50
C ILE A 452 -16.67 -6.01 -17.54
N ILE A 453 -15.36 -5.89 -17.30
CA ILE A 453 -14.35 -6.25 -18.30
C ILE A 453 -14.20 -7.76 -18.44
N THR A 454 -14.01 -8.50 -17.35
CA THR A 454 -13.79 -9.95 -17.38
C THR A 454 -14.93 -10.68 -18.11
N PRO A 455 -16.23 -10.40 -17.88
CA PRO A 455 -17.31 -11.04 -18.63
C PRO A 455 -17.30 -10.78 -20.15
N ILE A 456 -16.84 -9.59 -20.58
CA ILE A 456 -16.71 -9.27 -22.01
C ILE A 456 -15.52 -10.06 -22.59
N LEU A 457 -14.38 -10.04 -21.90
CA LEU A 457 -13.18 -10.75 -22.34
C LEU A 457 -13.37 -12.26 -22.37
N THR A 458 -14.08 -12.87 -21.42
CA THR A 458 -14.37 -14.31 -21.45
C THR A 458 -15.24 -14.68 -22.64
N LYS A 459 -16.26 -13.88 -22.96
CA LYS A 459 -17.07 -14.07 -24.18
C LYS A 459 -16.23 -13.97 -25.46
N ILE A 460 -15.27 -13.04 -25.51
CA ILE A 460 -14.33 -12.90 -26.64
C ILE A 460 -13.36 -14.10 -26.69
N GLN A 461 -12.84 -14.55 -25.56
CA GLN A 461 -11.91 -15.69 -25.47
C GLN A 461 -12.53 -17.01 -25.97
N HIS A 462 -13.84 -17.19 -25.83
CA HIS A 462 -14.55 -18.35 -26.35
C HIS A 462 -14.75 -18.34 -27.89
N GLN A 463 -14.40 -17.24 -28.58
CA GLN A 463 -14.42 -17.16 -30.04
C GLN A 463 -13.18 -17.83 -30.66
N PRO A 464 -13.24 -18.29 -31.92
CA PRO A 464 -12.14 -19.03 -32.53
C PRO A 464 -10.85 -18.21 -32.76
N ASN A 465 -10.92 -16.87 -32.79
CA ASN A 465 -9.75 -15.99 -33.01
C ASN A 465 -9.83 -14.69 -32.18
N PRO A 466 -9.67 -14.74 -30.84
CA PRO A 466 -9.88 -13.59 -29.97
C PRO A 466 -8.90 -12.43 -30.25
N GLN A 467 -7.64 -12.74 -30.54
CA GLN A 467 -6.62 -11.72 -30.81
C GLN A 467 -6.89 -10.95 -32.12
N GLN A 468 -7.41 -11.63 -33.14
CA GLN A 468 -7.79 -10.97 -34.40
C GLN A 468 -8.97 -10.01 -34.21
N ILE A 469 -9.90 -10.32 -33.30
CA ILE A 469 -11.01 -9.41 -32.98
C ILE A 469 -10.46 -8.10 -32.40
N LEU A 470 -9.56 -8.18 -31.42
CA LEU A 470 -8.96 -6.99 -30.80
C LEU A 470 -8.12 -6.16 -31.80
N LEU A 471 -7.37 -6.82 -32.69
CA LEU A 471 -6.63 -6.14 -33.76
C LEU A 471 -7.55 -5.45 -34.77
N ARG A 472 -8.69 -6.05 -35.11
CA ARG A 472 -9.71 -5.42 -35.97
C ARG A 472 -10.31 -4.18 -35.33
N ILE A 473 -10.55 -4.21 -34.01
CA ILE A 473 -11.03 -3.03 -33.27
C ILE A 473 -9.99 -1.91 -33.32
N LEU A 474 -8.72 -2.22 -33.10
CA LEU A 474 -7.63 -1.25 -33.21
C LEU A 474 -7.61 -0.57 -34.58
N ALA A 475 -7.64 -1.37 -35.65
CA ALA A 475 -7.67 -0.87 -37.02
C ALA A 475 -8.92 -0.02 -37.29
N ASN A 476 -10.07 -0.37 -36.72
CA ASN A 476 -11.30 0.40 -36.88
C ASN A 476 -11.25 1.76 -36.14
N ILE A 477 -10.64 1.81 -34.96
CA ILE A 477 -10.46 3.07 -34.21
C ILE A 477 -9.49 3.98 -34.97
N GLN A 478 -8.42 3.44 -35.56
CA GLN A 478 -7.46 4.22 -36.36
C GLN A 478 -8.08 4.82 -37.62
N ASN A 479 -9.00 4.09 -38.28
CA ASN A 479 -9.59 4.55 -39.55
C ASN A 479 -10.81 5.49 -39.37
N ASN A 480 -11.37 5.63 -38.16
CA ASN A 480 -12.59 6.41 -37.92
C ASN A 480 -12.36 7.62 -37.01
N PRO A 481 -12.42 8.87 -37.53
CA PRO A 481 -12.15 10.09 -36.75
C PRO A 481 -13.05 10.28 -35.53
N SER A 482 -14.30 9.82 -35.57
CA SER A 482 -15.24 9.90 -34.44
C SER A 482 -14.82 9.02 -33.25
N LEU A 483 -14.13 7.91 -33.51
CA LEU A 483 -13.64 6.99 -32.48
C LEU A 483 -12.29 7.42 -31.90
N GLN A 484 -11.53 8.24 -32.62
CA GLN A 484 -10.20 8.68 -32.21
C GLN A 484 -10.21 9.60 -30.99
N GLN A 485 -11.34 10.26 -30.66
CA GLN A 485 -11.43 11.25 -29.56
C GLN A 485 -12.14 10.76 -28.28
N GLY A 486 -12.81 9.60 -28.33
CA GLY A 486 -13.61 9.07 -27.21
C GLY A 486 -12.83 8.10 -26.30
N TYR A 487 -13.55 7.18 -25.66
CA TYR A 487 -13.00 6.20 -24.71
C TYR A 487 -12.55 4.88 -25.35
N ALA A 488 -12.79 4.68 -26.65
CA ALA A 488 -12.55 3.38 -27.31
C ALA A 488 -11.08 2.94 -27.24
N ALA A 489 -10.14 3.86 -27.49
CA ALA A 489 -8.71 3.54 -27.44
C ALA A 489 -8.27 3.11 -26.03
N GLY A 490 -8.71 3.82 -24.99
CA GLY A 490 -8.40 3.48 -23.59
C GLY A 490 -9.04 2.17 -23.13
N ASN A 491 -10.30 1.92 -23.49
CA ASN A 491 -10.98 0.66 -23.23
C ASN A 491 -10.26 -0.52 -23.90
N LEU A 492 -9.85 -0.36 -25.16
CA LEU A 492 -9.09 -1.39 -25.88
C LEU A 492 -7.73 -1.66 -25.22
N LEU A 493 -7.05 -0.62 -24.77
CA LEU A 493 -5.77 -0.72 -24.09
C LEU A 493 -5.88 -1.51 -22.77
N ASN A 494 -6.91 -1.21 -21.97
CA ASN A 494 -7.24 -1.95 -20.76
C ASN A 494 -7.57 -3.42 -21.07
N PHE A 495 -8.33 -3.69 -22.13
CA PHE A 495 -8.67 -5.05 -22.57
C PHE A 495 -7.42 -5.83 -22.97
N LEU A 496 -6.56 -5.24 -23.81
CA LEU A 496 -5.31 -5.85 -24.26
C LEU A 496 -4.38 -6.11 -23.08
N SER A 497 -4.25 -5.15 -22.16
CA SER A 497 -3.44 -5.29 -20.95
C SER A 497 -3.91 -6.50 -20.13
N ILE A 498 -5.20 -6.61 -19.84
CA ILE A 498 -5.73 -7.74 -19.05
C ILE A 498 -5.63 -9.05 -19.83
N PHE A 499 -5.90 -9.03 -21.14
CA PHE A 499 -5.86 -10.21 -22.00
C PHE A 499 -4.46 -10.83 -22.09
N HIS A 500 -3.42 -10.00 -22.14
CA HIS A 500 -2.01 -10.43 -22.21
C HIS A 500 -1.31 -10.43 -20.85
N GLN A 501 -2.05 -10.53 -19.74
CA GLN A 501 -1.47 -10.60 -18.39
C GLN A 501 -0.49 -9.44 -18.09
N HIS A 502 -0.87 -8.23 -18.48
CA HIS A 502 -0.11 -6.99 -18.34
C HIS A 502 1.19 -6.94 -19.18
N GLN A 503 1.30 -7.72 -20.25
CA GLN A 503 2.46 -7.74 -21.12
C GLN A 503 2.10 -7.39 -22.57
N LEU A 504 2.27 -6.12 -22.96
CA LEU A 504 2.00 -5.64 -24.31
C LEU A 504 3.28 -5.41 -25.08
N HIS A 505 3.31 -5.93 -26.30
CA HIS A 505 4.45 -5.88 -27.20
C HIS A 505 4.00 -5.50 -28.62
N ASN A 506 4.68 -4.58 -29.28
CA ASN A 506 4.54 -4.27 -30.71
C ASN A 506 3.12 -3.81 -31.18
N TYR A 507 2.38 -3.09 -30.34
CA TYR A 507 1.08 -2.51 -30.74
C TYR A 507 1.22 -1.07 -31.22
N ASN A 508 0.49 -0.70 -32.28
CA ASN A 508 0.49 0.67 -32.79
C ASN A 508 -0.81 1.42 -32.43
N PHE A 509 -0.71 2.42 -31.56
CA PHE A 509 -1.79 3.32 -31.13
C PHE A 509 -1.61 4.76 -31.63
N SER A 510 -0.66 5.00 -32.52
CA SER A 510 -0.31 6.35 -32.98
C SER A 510 -1.51 7.19 -33.44
N GLY A 511 -1.48 8.48 -33.11
CA GLY A 511 -2.51 9.45 -33.50
C GLY A 511 -3.84 9.36 -32.74
N LEU A 512 -3.96 8.52 -31.71
CA LEU A 512 -5.20 8.31 -30.97
C LEU A 512 -5.30 9.16 -29.69
N THR A 513 -6.53 9.47 -29.26
CA THR A 513 -6.78 10.05 -27.93
C THR A 513 -7.01 8.94 -26.91
N ILE A 514 -6.20 8.91 -25.85
CA ILE A 514 -6.27 7.87 -24.82
C ILE A 514 -6.85 8.48 -23.55
N ARG A 515 -7.93 7.87 -23.04
CA ARG A 515 -8.65 8.28 -21.81
C ARG A 515 -8.87 7.08 -20.90
N GLN A 516 -8.79 7.25 -19.59
CA GLN A 516 -9.11 6.22 -18.58
C GLN A 516 -8.35 4.88 -18.78
N ALA A 517 -7.14 4.93 -19.33
CA ALA A 517 -6.25 3.78 -19.42
C ALA A 517 -5.50 3.59 -18.09
N TYR A 518 -5.53 2.38 -17.55
CA TYR A 518 -4.84 1.99 -16.32
C TYR A 518 -3.66 1.07 -16.68
N LEU A 519 -2.47 1.66 -16.74
CA LEU A 519 -1.21 1.02 -17.14
C LEU A 519 -0.14 0.85 -16.04
N PRO A 520 -0.41 1.06 -14.73
CA PRO A 520 0.51 0.56 -13.72
C PRO A 520 0.69 -0.95 -13.88
N GLU A 521 1.94 -1.42 -13.81
CA GLU A 521 2.35 -2.84 -13.94
C GLU A 521 2.28 -3.43 -15.35
N THR A 522 1.74 -2.69 -16.34
CA THR A 522 1.72 -3.12 -17.73
C THR A 522 3.07 -2.84 -18.38
N THR A 523 3.72 -3.86 -18.96
CA THR A 523 4.88 -3.64 -19.84
C THR A 523 4.39 -3.23 -21.23
N LEU A 524 4.95 -2.17 -21.80
CA LEU A 524 4.59 -1.59 -23.09
C LEU A 524 5.81 -1.61 -24.03
N HIS A 525 6.41 -2.78 -24.20
CA HIS A 525 7.61 -2.89 -25.01
C HIS A 525 7.29 -2.63 -26.49
N ASP A 526 8.06 -1.76 -27.13
CA ASP A 526 7.91 -1.43 -28.56
C ASP A 526 6.49 -1.02 -28.99
N VAL A 527 5.69 -0.49 -28.05
CA VAL A 527 4.37 0.05 -28.35
C VAL A 527 4.53 1.46 -28.94
N ASN A 528 3.76 1.80 -29.97
CA ASN A 528 3.83 3.10 -30.63
C ASN A 528 2.68 4.02 -30.19
N PHE A 529 3.00 5.05 -29.40
CA PHE A 529 2.12 6.17 -29.03
C PHE A 529 2.45 7.48 -29.72
N SER A 530 3.23 7.46 -30.81
CA SER A 530 3.56 8.69 -31.53
C SER A 530 2.31 9.49 -31.93
N ASN A 531 2.36 10.82 -31.78
CA ASN A 531 1.25 11.73 -32.06
C ASN A 531 -0.04 11.48 -31.26
N CYS A 532 -0.01 10.70 -30.17
CA CYS A 532 -1.20 10.48 -29.32
C CYS A 532 -1.53 11.69 -28.45
N THR A 533 -2.81 11.85 -28.11
CA THR A 533 -3.27 12.82 -27.10
C THR A 533 -3.70 12.09 -25.85
N PHE A 534 -3.04 12.34 -24.73
CA PHE A 534 -3.38 11.75 -23.43
C PHE A 534 -4.30 12.67 -22.64
N ASP A 535 -5.38 12.10 -22.12
CA ASP A 535 -6.20 12.77 -21.12
C ASP A 535 -5.59 12.64 -19.72
N LYS A 536 -5.92 13.57 -18.81
CA LYS A 536 -5.40 13.62 -17.43
C LYS A 536 -5.74 12.37 -16.60
N THR A 537 -6.68 11.56 -17.08
CA THR A 537 -7.18 10.36 -16.41
C THR A 537 -6.33 9.11 -16.66
N VAL A 538 -5.36 9.17 -17.58
CA VAL A 538 -4.46 8.05 -17.86
C VAL A 538 -3.43 7.89 -16.75
N VAL A 539 -3.25 6.67 -16.25
CA VAL A 539 -2.32 6.35 -15.16
C VAL A 539 -1.22 5.44 -15.71
N PHE A 540 0.03 5.84 -15.52
CA PHE A 540 1.23 5.08 -15.88
C PHE A 540 1.95 4.57 -14.62
N THR A 541 2.91 3.67 -14.83
CA THR A 541 3.94 3.34 -13.83
C THR A 541 4.86 4.54 -13.65
N GLU A 542 5.23 4.85 -12.40
CA GLU A 542 6.10 5.99 -12.09
C GLU A 542 7.55 5.57 -11.84
N SER A 543 8.49 6.48 -12.09
CA SER A 543 9.93 6.25 -11.86
C SER A 543 10.40 6.86 -10.54
N PHE A 544 10.17 6.14 -9.44
CA PHE A 544 10.82 6.40 -8.14
C PHE A 544 11.28 5.13 -7.46
N GLY A 545 12.29 5.26 -6.60
CA GLY A 545 12.82 4.16 -5.78
C GLY A 545 12.06 3.94 -4.48
N GLY A 546 12.70 3.30 -3.50
CA GLY A 546 12.14 3.20 -2.16
C GLY A 546 11.79 4.59 -1.63
N ILE A 547 10.61 4.74 -1.03
CA ILE A 547 10.12 6.03 -0.52
C ILE A 547 10.49 6.14 0.94
N HIS A 548 11.37 7.10 1.23
CA HIS A 548 11.91 7.26 2.56
C HIS A 548 11.21 8.39 3.34
N SER A 549 10.59 9.35 2.65
CA SER A 549 9.82 10.41 3.28
C SER A 549 8.57 10.79 2.50
N VAL A 550 7.47 11.02 3.21
CA VAL A 550 6.22 11.56 2.66
C VAL A 550 5.68 12.64 3.61
N ALA A 551 5.17 13.73 3.06
CA ALA A 551 4.56 14.80 3.86
C ALA A 551 3.42 15.49 3.08
N PHE A 552 2.28 15.65 3.74
CA PHE A 552 1.21 16.51 3.24
C PHE A 552 1.52 17.97 3.52
N SER A 553 1.10 18.86 2.62
CA SER A 553 1.04 20.29 2.91
C SER A 553 0.05 20.56 4.05
N PRO A 554 0.20 21.67 4.80
CA PRO A 554 -0.65 21.97 5.94
C PRO A 554 -2.14 22.09 5.60
N ASP A 555 -2.46 22.47 4.36
CA ASP A 555 -3.83 22.55 3.82
C ASP A 555 -4.33 21.23 3.22
N GLY A 556 -3.48 20.20 3.15
CA GLY A 556 -3.78 18.89 2.57
C GLY A 556 -3.80 18.84 1.03
N LYS A 557 -3.63 19.96 0.33
CA LYS A 557 -3.75 20.03 -1.13
C LYS A 557 -2.57 19.39 -1.88
N PHE A 558 -1.40 19.28 -1.26
CA PHE A 558 -0.23 18.69 -1.89
C PHE A 558 0.32 17.57 -1.03
N LEU A 559 0.79 16.52 -1.69
CA LEU A 559 1.59 15.45 -1.10
C LEU A 559 2.97 15.49 -1.75
N VAL A 560 4.00 15.63 -0.91
CA VAL A 560 5.40 15.62 -1.34
C VAL A 560 6.03 14.31 -0.91
N MET A 561 6.75 13.68 -1.83
CA MET A 561 7.42 12.39 -1.63
C MET A 561 8.90 12.53 -1.94
N GLY A 562 9.74 11.96 -1.09
CA GLY A 562 11.18 11.90 -1.24
C GLY A 562 11.64 10.46 -1.43
N ASP A 563 12.37 10.22 -2.51
CA ASP A 563 12.88 8.90 -2.83
C ASP A 563 14.37 8.72 -2.50
N THR A 564 14.80 7.48 -2.70
CA THR A 564 16.17 7.01 -2.53
C THR A 564 17.12 7.41 -3.66
N GLN A 565 16.65 8.09 -4.70
CA GLN A 565 17.48 8.63 -5.78
C GLN A 565 17.75 10.13 -5.65
N GLY A 566 17.25 10.76 -4.58
CA GLY A 566 17.41 12.20 -4.37
C GLY A 566 16.36 13.02 -5.11
N LYS A 567 15.27 12.39 -5.57
CA LYS A 567 14.18 13.05 -6.29
C LYS A 567 13.02 13.37 -5.35
N ILE A 568 12.45 14.55 -5.58
CA ILE A 568 11.21 14.99 -4.95
C ILE A 568 10.09 14.90 -5.98
N GLN A 569 8.97 14.37 -5.52
CA GLN A 569 7.77 14.22 -6.33
C GLN A 569 6.61 14.92 -5.65
N ILE A 570 5.85 15.69 -6.42
CA ILE A 570 4.72 16.47 -5.91
C ILE A 570 3.45 16.02 -6.58
N ILE A 571 2.45 15.72 -5.75
CA ILE A 571 1.13 15.29 -6.14
C ILE A 571 0.12 16.30 -5.61
N ASN A 572 -0.75 16.82 -6.47
CA ASN A 572 -1.94 17.58 -6.06
C ASN A 572 -3.04 16.60 -5.62
N VAL A 573 -3.68 16.90 -4.50
CA VAL A 573 -4.75 16.15 -3.85
C VAL A 573 -6.00 17.03 -3.78
N GLU A 574 -6.91 16.84 -4.73
CA GLU A 574 -8.20 17.55 -4.79
C GLU A 574 -9.35 16.53 -4.89
N ASN A 575 -10.33 16.61 -3.99
CA ASN A 575 -11.54 15.76 -4.03
C ASN A 575 -11.27 14.24 -4.11
N ASN A 576 -10.23 13.74 -3.41
CA ASN A 576 -9.72 12.35 -3.51
C ASN A 576 -9.16 11.96 -4.90
N GLN A 577 -8.94 12.91 -5.79
CA GLN A 577 -8.13 12.73 -6.98
C GLN A 577 -6.69 13.12 -6.64
N TYR A 578 -5.76 12.27 -7.07
CA TYR A 578 -4.33 12.50 -6.90
C TYR A 578 -3.71 12.64 -8.28
N GLN A 579 -3.21 13.84 -8.56
CA GLN A 579 -2.66 14.22 -9.85
C GLN A 579 -1.19 14.54 -9.71
N TYR A 580 -0.39 13.99 -10.61
CA TYR A 580 1.05 14.15 -10.58
C TYR A 580 1.45 15.51 -11.15
N CYS A 581 2.18 16.32 -10.39
CA CYS A 581 2.51 17.69 -10.78
C CYS A 581 3.97 17.84 -11.21
N LEU A 582 4.90 17.30 -10.41
CA LEU A 582 6.33 17.54 -10.61
C LEU A 582 7.17 16.33 -10.19
N ASN A 583 8.24 16.06 -10.94
CA ASN A 583 9.34 15.18 -10.56
C ASN A 583 10.64 15.97 -10.75
N LYS A 584 11.35 16.26 -9.66
CA LYS A 584 12.55 17.11 -9.67
C LYS A 584 13.70 16.45 -8.93
N GLN A 585 14.89 16.49 -9.52
CA GLN A 585 16.12 16.10 -8.83
C GLN A 585 16.47 17.17 -7.80
N ALA A 586 16.34 16.82 -6.52
CA ALA A 586 16.50 17.77 -5.42
C ALA A 586 17.90 17.72 -4.82
N HIS A 587 18.41 16.51 -4.61
CA HIS A 587 19.73 16.23 -4.05
C HIS A 587 20.59 15.49 -5.08
N PHE A 588 21.86 15.23 -4.77
CA PHE A 588 22.73 14.50 -5.70
C PHE A 588 22.13 13.13 -6.09
N PRO A 589 22.22 12.70 -7.37
CA PRO A 589 21.66 11.42 -7.80
C PRO A 589 22.16 10.26 -6.95
N GLY A 590 21.23 9.39 -6.53
CA GLY A 590 21.51 8.26 -5.65
C GLY A 590 21.53 8.60 -4.15
N MET A 591 21.56 9.88 -3.76
CA MET A 591 21.53 10.27 -2.35
C MET A 591 20.11 10.28 -1.81
N TRP A 592 19.87 9.59 -0.71
CA TRP A 592 18.52 9.41 -0.17
C TRP A 592 17.97 10.73 0.38
N ILE A 593 16.70 11.02 0.11
CA ILE A 593 15.96 12.06 0.84
C ILE A 593 15.41 11.42 2.10
N THR A 594 16.07 11.63 3.22
CA THR A 594 15.76 10.94 4.46
C THR A 594 14.51 11.46 5.14
N SER A 595 14.26 12.76 5.02
CA SER A 595 13.18 13.46 5.71
C SER A 595 12.73 14.71 4.96
N ILE A 596 11.42 14.93 4.96
CA ILE A 596 10.72 16.10 4.42
C ILE A 596 9.84 16.67 5.53
N ALA A 597 9.84 17.99 5.70
CA ALA A 597 9.01 18.66 6.69
C ALA A 597 8.40 19.97 6.18
N PHE A 598 7.13 20.20 6.55
CA PHE A 598 6.40 21.45 6.35
C PHE A 598 6.24 22.23 7.68
N PRO A 599 6.06 23.55 7.65
CA PRO A 599 5.64 24.32 8.81
C PRO A 599 4.16 24.01 9.15
N PHE A 600 3.84 23.83 10.43
CA PHE A 600 2.54 23.28 10.87
C PHE A 600 1.34 24.24 10.72
N ARG A 601 1.52 25.57 10.73
CA ARG A 601 0.40 26.54 10.72
C ARG A 601 -0.07 26.96 9.33
N GLN A 602 -1.39 26.83 9.10
CA GLN A 602 -2.09 27.25 7.87
C GLN A 602 -2.14 28.78 7.66
N ASP A 603 -2.00 29.59 8.73
CA ASP A 603 -2.22 31.05 8.69
C ASP A 603 -0.99 31.88 8.26
N ILE A 604 0.10 31.24 7.83
CA ILE A 604 1.39 31.92 7.57
C ILE A 604 1.64 32.00 6.06
N ALA A 605 2.19 33.13 5.61
CA ALA A 605 2.62 33.37 4.21
C ALA A 605 3.57 32.30 3.64
N ASN A 606 4.16 31.45 4.49
CA ASN A 606 5.11 30.39 4.15
C ASN A 606 4.48 28.98 4.12
N SER A 607 3.16 28.84 4.07
CA SER A 607 2.46 27.54 4.12
C SER A 607 2.85 26.56 3.00
N TYR A 608 3.47 27.06 1.93
CA TYR A 608 3.93 26.30 0.77
C TYR A 608 5.45 26.09 0.73
N GLN A 609 6.15 26.45 1.80
CA GLN A 609 7.57 26.14 1.96
C GLN A 609 7.77 24.80 2.64
N PHE A 610 8.79 24.05 2.21
CA PHE A 610 9.16 22.78 2.83
C PHE A 610 10.67 22.54 2.75
N ILE A 611 11.17 21.71 3.66
CA ILE A 611 12.59 21.36 3.70
C ILE A 611 12.81 19.89 3.39
N THR A 612 13.97 19.60 2.81
CA THR A 612 14.46 18.24 2.57
C THR A 612 15.85 18.04 3.17
N GLY A 613 16.04 16.94 3.88
CA GLY A 613 17.35 16.48 4.36
C GLY A 613 17.83 15.28 3.55
N SER A 614 19.14 15.21 3.30
CA SER A 614 19.72 14.14 2.50
C SER A 614 21.08 13.64 2.99
N PHE A 615 21.44 12.45 2.52
CA PHE A 615 22.76 11.85 2.66
C PHE A 615 23.87 12.61 1.93
N ASP A 616 23.54 13.58 1.08
CA ASP A 616 24.53 14.51 0.54
C ASP A 616 25.06 15.54 1.56
N LYS A 617 24.64 15.43 2.82
CA LYS A 617 25.04 16.29 3.95
C LYS A 617 24.48 17.71 3.87
N THR A 618 23.47 17.93 3.02
CA THR A 618 22.80 19.23 2.87
C THR A 618 21.34 19.19 3.31
N VAL A 619 20.86 20.33 3.80
CA VAL A 619 19.42 20.59 3.95
C VAL A 619 19.03 21.61 2.89
N LYS A 620 17.93 21.39 2.20
CA LYS A 620 17.42 22.34 1.19
C LYS A 620 16.03 22.84 1.56
N LEU A 621 15.81 24.12 1.37
CA LEU A 621 14.51 24.78 1.51
C LEU A 621 13.95 25.10 0.12
N TRP A 622 12.68 24.75 -0.06
CA TRP A 622 11.94 24.84 -1.31
C TRP A 622 10.64 25.60 -1.10
N ASP A 623 10.21 26.33 -2.13
CA ASP A 623 8.88 26.94 -2.20
C ASP A 623 8.08 26.29 -3.33
N LEU A 624 6.97 25.62 -2.98
CA LEU A 624 6.12 24.89 -3.94
C LEU A 624 5.60 25.78 -5.07
N THR A 625 5.30 27.05 -4.80
CA THR A 625 4.75 27.96 -5.83
C THR A 625 5.76 28.18 -6.94
N THR A 626 6.99 28.56 -6.57
CA THR A 626 8.10 28.74 -7.52
C THR A 626 8.50 27.43 -8.19
N LEU A 627 8.44 26.31 -7.46
CA LEU A 627 8.83 24.99 -7.97
C LEU A 627 7.89 24.51 -9.08
N LEU A 628 6.58 24.77 -8.94
CA LEU A 628 5.56 24.44 -9.93
C LEU A 628 5.65 25.35 -11.18
N GLU A 629 6.21 26.56 -11.04
CA GLU A 629 6.51 27.47 -12.15
C GLU A 629 7.88 27.20 -12.80
N GLU A 630 8.56 26.10 -12.43
CA GLU A 630 9.91 25.72 -12.87
C GLU A 630 11.02 26.76 -12.56
N HIS A 631 10.74 27.72 -11.67
CA HIS A 631 11.74 28.65 -11.15
C HIS A 631 12.54 27.97 -10.02
N ASP A 632 13.87 27.86 -10.17
CA ASP A 632 14.73 27.19 -9.19
C ASP A 632 15.15 28.14 -8.05
N ASN A 633 14.19 28.54 -7.21
CA ASN A 633 14.46 29.23 -5.96
C ASN A 633 14.63 28.19 -4.83
N GLN A 634 15.85 27.68 -4.68
CA GLN A 634 16.25 26.81 -3.57
C GLN A 634 17.30 27.48 -2.70
N GLN A 635 17.16 27.36 -1.38
CA GLN A 635 18.20 27.76 -0.43
C GLN A 635 18.84 26.49 0.14
N THR A 636 20.17 26.38 0.03
CA THR A 636 20.92 25.21 0.50
C THR A 636 21.69 25.55 1.77
N PHE A 637 21.48 24.78 2.83
CA PHE A 637 22.18 24.88 4.10
C PHE A 637 23.22 23.77 4.19
N THR A 638 24.46 24.16 4.45
CA THR A 638 25.63 23.26 4.55
C THR A 638 26.27 23.36 5.93
N GLY A 639 27.21 22.46 6.24
CA GLY A 639 27.99 22.48 7.48
C GLY A 639 27.91 21.21 8.33
N HIS A 640 27.17 20.19 7.89
CA HIS A 640 27.25 18.82 8.44
C HIS A 640 28.45 18.07 7.88
N ASN A 641 29.09 17.26 8.72
CA ASN A 641 30.25 16.46 8.31
C ASN A 641 29.89 15.02 7.93
N GLY A 642 28.68 14.57 8.27
CA GLY A 642 28.15 13.26 7.93
C GLY A 642 26.70 13.30 7.46
N LEU A 643 26.05 12.15 7.41
CA LEU A 643 24.73 11.96 6.80
C LEU A 643 23.62 12.60 7.64
N ILE A 644 22.66 13.25 6.99
CA ILE A 644 21.48 13.81 7.65
C ILE A 644 20.38 12.76 7.66
N TRP A 645 19.89 12.42 8.85
CA TRP A 645 18.86 11.40 9.05
C TRP A 645 17.46 11.99 9.19
N ILE A 646 17.36 13.20 9.74
CA ILE A 646 16.07 13.82 10.05
C ILE A 646 16.16 15.34 9.94
N VAL A 647 15.10 15.97 9.44
CA VAL A 647 14.91 17.41 9.47
C VAL A 647 13.57 17.74 10.12
N ALA A 648 13.48 18.91 10.73
CA ALA A 648 12.24 19.42 11.30
C ALA A 648 12.09 20.91 10.99
N PHE A 649 10.87 21.33 10.71
CA PHE A 649 10.52 22.74 10.51
C PHE A 649 9.76 23.23 11.75
N SER A 650 10.13 24.39 12.28
CA SER A 650 9.38 24.99 13.37
C SER A 650 7.95 25.36 12.93
N PRO A 651 6.93 25.17 13.79
CA PRO A 651 5.53 25.49 13.49
C PRO A 651 5.25 26.94 13.06
N ASP A 652 6.06 27.88 13.53
CA ASP A 652 6.01 29.31 13.18
C ASP A 652 6.71 29.65 11.84
N GLY A 653 7.36 28.68 11.18
CA GLY A 653 8.01 28.87 9.89
C GLY A 653 9.33 29.66 9.95
N LYS A 654 9.90 29.88 11.14
CA LYS A 654 11.08 30.75 11.33
C LYS A 654 12.40 29.99 11.48
N LYS A 655 12.36 28.74 11.93
CA LYS A 655 13.55 27.95 12.25
C LYS A 655 13.48 26.57 11.60
N ILE A 656 14.63 26.05 11.23
CA ILE A 656 14.78 24.69 10.71
C ILE A 656 15.84 23.96 11.53
N ALA A 657 15.63 22.68 11.80
CA ALA A 657 16.56 21.84 12.54
C ALA A 657 16.91 20.58 11.76
N SER A 658 18.09 20.03 12.03
CA SER A 658 18.59 18.81 11.38
C SER A 658 19.40 17.95 12.33
N GLY A 659 19.20 16.64 12.23
CA GLY A 659 19.90 15.61 12.99
C GLY A 659 20.83 14.82 12.08
N CYS A 660 22.07 14.63 12.54
CA CYS A 660 23.14 14.01 11.78
C CYS A 660 23.76 12.83 12.56
N ASP A 661 24.47 11.96 11.83
CA ASP A 661 25.34 10.93 12.40
C ASP A 661 26.63 11.50 13.03
N ASP A 662 26.93 12.79 12.85
CA ASP A 662 28.02 13.50 13.54
C ASP A 662 27.69 13.86 15.00
N ASN A 663 26.54 13.38 15.51
CA ASN A 663 26.02 13.57 16.86
C ASN A 663 25.64 15.03 17.20
N ILE A 664 25.64 15.95 16.22
CA ILE A 664 25.32 17.37 16.43
C ILE A 664 23.97 17.69 15.78
N ILE A 665 23.13 18.41 16.53
CA ILE A 665 21.92 19.02 15.97
C ILE A 665 22.28 20.42 15.51
N ARG A 666 21.92 20.77 14.27
CA ARG A 666 22.08 22.12 13.73
C ARG A 666 20.72 22.76 13.54
N VAL A 667 20.58 23.99 14.04
CA VAL A 667 19.37 24.82 13.92
C VAL A 667 19.71 26.12 13.20
N TRP A 668 19.00 26.41 12.12
CA TRP A 668 19.12 27.67 11.38
C TRP A 668 17.90 28.56 11.63
N ASP A 669 18.13 29.86 11.71
CA ASP A 669 17.11 30.89 11.87
C ASP A 669 16.97 31.66 10.56
N LEU A 670 15.82 31.50 9.91
CA LEU A 670 15.50 32.04 8.60
C LEU A 670 15.23 33.56 8.63
N GLU A 671 14.86 34.13 9.77
CA GLU A 671 14.60 35.58 9.90
C GLU A 671 15.90 36.37 10.14
N SER A 672 16.85 35.78 10.87
CA SER A 672 18.08 36.47 11.27
C SER A 672 19.05 36.75 10.12
N GLY A 673 18.91 36.02 9.00
CA GLY A 673 19.82 36.10 7.85
C GLY A 673 21.26 35.66 8.16
N LYS A 674 21.49 34.99 9.29
CA LYS A 674 22.80 34.40 9.63
C LYS A 674 22.93 33.03 8.96
N ASP A 675 23.98 32.86 8.17
CA ASP A 675 24.26 31.60 7.48
C ASP A 675 24.76 30.49 8.42
N GLU A 676 25.26 30.84 9.61
CA GLU A 676 25.80 29.87 10.57
C GLU A 676 24.72 29.29 11.49
N PRO A 677 24.61 27.95 11.60
CA PRO A 677 23.66 27.31 12.49
C PRO A 677 24.10 27.34 13.96
N TYR A 678 23.12 27.42 14.85
CA TYR A 678 23.29 27.08 16.25
C TYR A 678 23.54 25.57 16.37
N LYS A 679 24.58 25.18 17.11
CA LYS A 679 24.94 23.77 17.34
C LYS A 679 24.50 23.34 18.73
N LEU A 680 23.58 22.38 18.81
CA LEU A 680 23.21 21.74 20.07
C LEU A 680 24.01 20.44 20.19
N GLN A 681 24.89 20.39 21.19
CA GLN A 681 25.80 19.27 21.44
C GLN A 681 25.46 18.61 22.77
N GLY A 682 25.41 17.28 22.79
CA GLY A 682 25.19 16.53 24.03
C GLY A 682 24.75 15.08 23.87
N HIS A 683 24.32 14.67 22.67
CA HIS A 683 24.11 13.25 22.35
C HIS A 683 25.44 12.54 22.08
N GLN A 684 25.50 11.24 22.44
CA GLN A 684 26.71 10.43 22.26
C GLN A 684 26.75 9.66 20.94
N TYR A 685 25.59 9.48 20.32
CA TYR A 685 25.39 8.73 19.08
C TYR A 685 24.41 9.44 18.15
N TRP A 686 24.18 8.85 16.98
CA TRP A 686 23.40 9.41 15.87
C TRP A 686 22.04 9.93 16.29
N ILE A 687 21.65 11.07 15.72
CA ILE A 687 20.35 11.70 15.97
C ILE A 687 19.39 11.30 14.86
N TRP A 688 18.30 10.62 15.22
CA TRP A 688 17.33 10.08 14.27
C TRP A 688 15.93 10.66 14.41
N GLY A 689 15.58 11.16 15.60
CA GLY A 689 14.31 11.83 15.85
C GLY A 689 14.51 13.31 16.14
N LEU A 690 13.73 14.18 15.50
CA LEU A 690 13.60 15.59 15.84
C LEU A 690 12.13 16.02 15.77
N ALA A 691 11.68 16.79 16.76
CA ALA A 691 10.35 17.40 16.74
C ALA A 691 10.37 18.75 17.47
N PHE A 692 9.80 19.77 16.85
CA PHE A 692 9.55 21.06 17.51
C PHE A 692 8.27 20.99 18.34
N SER A 693 8.26 21.65 19.49
CA SER A 693 7.02 21.92 20.23
C SER A 693 6.10 22.85 19.43
N PRO A 694 4.77 22.79 19.60
CA PRO A 694 3.82 23.62 18.86
C PRO A 694 4.01 25.14 19.06
N ASP A 695 4.66 25.55 20.15
CA ASP A 695 5.01 26.95 20.43
C ASP A 695 6.38 27.38 19.87
N SER A 696 7.08 26.50 19.14
CA SER A 696 8.41 26.72 18.54
C SER A 696 9.54 27.00 19.54
N LYS A 697 9.34 26.79 20.85
CA LYS A 697 10.36 27.11 21.88
C LYS A 697 11.26 25.96 22.26
N ILE A 698 10.73 24.74 22.20
CA ILE A 698 11.44 23.52 22.60
C ILE A 698 11.68 22.67 21.36
N LEU A 699 12.89 22.11 21.25
CA LEU A 699 13.21 21.06 20.30
C LEU A 699 13.44 19.76 21.07
N ALA A 700 12.73 18.69 20.72
CA ALA A 700 12.99 17.35 21.22
C ALA A 700 13.87 16.60 20.23
N SER A 701 14.88 15.88 20.74
CA SER A 701 15.78 15.05 19.95
C SER A 701 15.91 13.64 20.51
N GLY A 702 15.86 12.66 19.61
CA GLY A 702 15.97 11.24 19.91
C GLY A 702 17.20 10.64 19.24
N SER A 703 17.95 9.83 19.98
CA SER A 703 19.25 9.31 19.55
C SER A 703 19.37 7.80 19.74
N PHE A 704 20.38 7.25 19.06
CA PHE A 704 20.89 5.90 19.26
C PHE A 704 21.45 5.68 20.67
N ASP A 705 21.74 6.74 21.42
CA ASP A 705 22.11 6.67 22.83
C ASP A 705 20.95 6.27 23.77
N LYS A 706 19.77 5.99 23.20
CA LYS A 706 18.54 5.54 23.89
C LYS A 706 17.86 6.62 24.74
N THR A 707 18.34 7.86 24.67
CA THR A 707 17.80 9.01 25.40
C THR A 707 17.01 9.94 24.49
N ILE A 708 16.13 10.71 25.12
CA ILE A 708 15.47 11.87 24.51
C ILE A 708 15.99 13.11 25.23
N LYS A 709 16.40 14.13 24.48
CA LYS A 709 16.80 15.43 25.03
C LYS A 709 15.83 16.51 24.59
N LEU A 710 15.48 17.38 25.53
CA LEU A 710 14.72 18.60 25.28
C LEU A 710 15.67 19.79 25.33
N TRP A 711 15.61 20.63 24.31
CA TRP A 711 16.46 21.79 24.14
C TRP A 711 15.61 23.04 24.15
N ASN A 712 15.99 24.02 24.95
CA ASN A 712 15.41 25.35 24.86
C ASN A 712 16.13 26.13 23.75
N LEU A 713 15.37 26.61 22.77
CA LEU A 713 15.90 27.27 21.59
C LEU A 713 16.23 28.75 21.79
N GLU A 714 15.90 29.34 22.95
CA GLU A 714 16.26 30.72 23.29
C GLU A 714 17.71 30.81 23.80
N ASN A 715 18.16 29.83 24.59
CA ASN A 715 19.50 29.78 25.18
C ASN A 715 20.39 28.65 24.62
N GLY A 716 19.82 27.64 23.97
CA GLY A 716 20.55 26.49 23.42
C GLY A 716 20.87 25.38 24.44
N ASP A 717 20.37 25.49 25.67
CA ASP A 717 20.66 24.55 26.73
C ASP A 717 19.75 23.31 26.67
N CYS A 718 20.29 22.16 27.06
CA CYS A 718 19.50 20.95 27.31
C CYS A 718 18.75 21.10 28.64
N THR A 719 17.43 21.30 28.56
CA THR A 719 16.57 21.51 29.73
C THR A 719 16.21 20.20 30.43
N GLN A 720 16.10 19.10 29.68
CA GLN A 720 15.73 17.80 30.21
C GLN A 720 16.37 16.67 29.41
N THR A 721 16.86 15.64 30.09
CA THR A 721 17.24 14.35 29.49
C THR A 721 16.30 13.27 30.04
N LEU A 722 15.57 12.62 29.15
CA LEU A 722 14.64 11.54 29.46
C LEU A 722 15.34 10.21 29.14
N GLU A 723 15.58 9.39 30.17
CA GLU A 723 15.97 7.99 29.99
C GLU A 723 14.75 7.21 29.50
N SER A 724 14.73 6.92 28.20
CA SER A 724 13.47 6.61 27.53
C SER A 724 13.28 5.13 27.24
N HIS A 725 14.19 4.52 26.48
CA HIS A 725 13.97 3.23 25.82
C HIS A 725 15.14 2.27 26.03
N GLN A 726 14.90 0.97 25.82
CA GLN A 726 15.96 -0.04 25.89
C GLN A 726 16.73 -0.18 24.56
N GLY A 727 16.13 0.31 23.48
CA GLY A 727 16.67 0.38 22.13
C GLY A 727 16.78 1.82 21.62
N TRP A 728 17.18 1.99 20.36
CA TRP A 728 17.38 3.30 19.75
C TRP A 728 16.08 4.08 19.64
N VAL A 729 16.12 5.40 19.89
CA VAL A 729 14.97 6.29 19.69
C VAL A 729 15.01 6.86 18.29
N VAL A 730 13.98 6.55 17.50
CA VAL A 730 14.00 6.75 16.05
C VAL A 730 13.09 7.89 15.62
N SER A 731 11.99 8.11 16.35
CA SER A 731 10.98 9.08 15.98
C SER A 731 10.38 9.73 17.21
N LEU A 732 10.10 11.02 17.08
CA LEU A 732 9.50 11.86 18.10
C LEU A 732 8.39 12.67 17.45
N ALA A 733 7.32 12.90 18.20
CA ALA A 733 6.26 13.80 17.77
C ALA A 733 5.64 14.49 18.99
N PHE A 734 5.38 15.79 18.89
CA PHE A 734 4.53 16.49 19.84
C PHE A 734 3.08 16.41 19.40
N SER A 735 2.19 16.26 20.37
CA SER A 735 0.77 16.51 20.18
C SER A 735 0.52 17.96 19.76
N PRO A 736 -0.51 18.26 18.96
CA PRO A 736 -0.81 19.62 18.49
C PRO A 736 -0.99 20.67 19.61
N ASN A 737 -1.43 20.23 20.79
CA ASN A 737 -1.59 21.08 21.98
C ASN A 737 -0.32 21.18 22.85
N GLY A 738 0.73 20.44 22.53
CA GLY A 738 2.02 20.41 23.24
C GLY A 738 2.01 19.63 24.56
N GLN A 739 0.88 19.09 25.00
CA GLN A 739 0.76 18.46 26.32
C GLN A 739 1.36 17.05 26.37
N ILE A 740 1.49 16.40 25.23
CA ILE A 740 2.02 15.04 25.09
C ILE A 740 3.18 15.05 24.10
N LEU A 741 4.29 14.41 24.46
CA LEU A 741 5.38 14.03 23.58
C LEU A 741 5.36 12.50 23.44
N ALA A 742 5.35 12.00 22.22
CA ALA A 742 5.46 10.57 21.94
C ALA A 742 6.86 10.22 21.42
N SER A 743 7.36 9.04 21.75
CA SER A 743 8.63 8.51 21.28
C SER A 743 8.53 7.07 20.79
N GLY A 744 8.99 6.80 19.57
CA GLY A 744 9.04 5.46 18.97
C GLY A 744 10.46 4.90 18.95
N SER A 745 10.60 3.60 19.25
CA SER A 745 11.90 2.94 19.40
C SER A 745 12.02 1.58 18.71
N PHE A 746 13.26 1.18 18.41
CA PHE A 746 13.61 -0.19 18.02
C PHE A 746 13.37 -1.24 19.12
N ASP A 747 13.08 -0.84 20.37
CA ASP A 747 12.62 -1.76 21.41
C ASP A 747 11.16 -2.25 21.24
N LYS A 748 10.53 -1.91 20.10
CA LYS A 748 9.17 -2.29 19.69
C LYS A 748 8.06 -1.53 20.42
N THR A 749 8.40 -0.56 21.26
CA THR A 749 7.44 0.21 22.06
C THR A 749 7.34 1.66 21.61
N ILE A 750 6.22 2.29 21.98
CA ILE A 750 6.04 3.73 21.91
C ILE A 750 5.83 4.22 23.34
N LYS A 751 6.57 5.24 23.78
CA LYS A 751 6.37 5.86 25.09
C LYS A 751 5.74 7.23 24.95
N LEU A 752 4.83 7.54 25.88
CA LEU A 752 4.15 8.82 25.97
C LEU A 752 4.64 9.55 27.22
N TRP A 753 4.92 10.84 27.04
CA TRP A 753 5.39 11.74 28.07
C TRP A 753 4.43 12.90 28.18
N LYS A 754 3.94 13.18 29.38
CA LYS A 754 2.96 14.25 29.62
C LYS A 754 3.64 15.45 30.24
N PHE A 755 3.31 16.63 29.74
CA PHE A 755 3.81 17.89 30.28
C PHE A 755 3.16 18.18 31.64
N ASN A 756 3.99 18.41 32.65
CA ASN A 756 3.58 18.80 33.98
C ASN A 756 3.81 20.30 34.18
N ASN A 757 2.73 21.07 34.30
CA ASN A 757 2.80 22.52 34.46
C ASN A 757 3.46 22.95 35.78
N ASP A 758 3.39 22.13 36.83
CA ASP A 758 3.92 22.50 38.16
C ASP A 758 5.44 22.48 38.19
N TYR A 759 6.05 21.54 37.46
CA TYR A 759 7.51 21.36 37.39
C TYR A 759 8.11 21.77 36.05
N ASN A 760 7.29 22.24 35.10
CA ASN A 760 7.69 22.68 33.76
C ASN A 760 8.56 21.65 33.02
N ASN A 761 8.20 20.36 33.13
CA ASN A 761 8.94 19.24 32.57
C ASN A 761 7.99 18.19 31.96
N TYR A 762 8.54 17.27 31.16
CA TYR A 762 7.81 16.11 30.67
C TYR A 762 8.06 14.91 31.57
N GLU A 763 7.00 14.27 32.04
CA GLU A 763 7.06 13.09 32.89
C GLU A 763 6.55 11.87 32.12
N TYR A 764 7.13 10.70 32.39
CA TYR A 764 6.66 9.45 31.81
C TYR A 764 5.18 9.26 32.17
N TRP A 765 4.36 9.01 31.16
CA TRP A 765 2.94 8.78 31.34
C TRP A 765 2.61 7.31 31.13
N GLU A 766 2.77 6.80 29.91
CA GLU A 766 2.35 5.44 29.54
C GLU A 766 3.18 4.85 28.39
N THR A 767 3.13 3.52 28.21
CA THR A 767 3.76 2.80 27.10
C THR A 767 2.71 2.11 26.25
N LEU A 768 2.74 2.34 24.93
CA LEU A 768 1.92 1.63 23.95
C LEU A 768 2.72 0.44 23.40
N GLU A 769 2.19 -0.76 23.62
CA GLU A 769 2.79 -2.03 23.18
C GLU A 769 1.90 -2.69 22.13
N GLY A 770 2.51 -3.23 21.07
CA GLY A 770 1.76 -3.95 20.03
C GLY A 770 2.51 -4.21 18.73
N HIS A 771 3.55 -3.45 18.42
CA HIS A 771 4.42 -3.74 17.27
C HIS A 771 5.25 -5.01 17.51
N LYS A 772 5.45 -5.81 16.44
CA LYS A 772 6.21 -7.07 16.51
C LYS A 772 7.72 -6.84 16.37
N ASN A 773 8.08 -5.74 15.74
CA ASN A 773 9.46 -5.32 15.46
C ASN A 773 9.60 -3.80 15.72
N GLY A 774 10.79 -3.24 15.51
CA GLY A 774 11.08 -1.84 15.87
C GLY A 774 10.13 -0.81 15.24
N VAL A 775 9.75 0.20 16.01
CA VAL A 775 8.91 1.33 15.56
C VAL A 775 9.81 2.40 14.95
N ARG A 776 9.60 2.74 13.68
CA ARG A 776 10.45 3.69 12.94
C ARG A 776 9.88 5.10 12.86
N VAL A 777 8.56 5.23 12.82
CA VAL A 777 7.90 6.52 12.64
C VAL A 777 6.64 6.60 13.48
N ILE A 778 6.40 7.77 14.05
CA ILE A 778 5.17 8.13 14.76
C ILE A 778 4.71 9.52 14.30
N THR A 779 3.40 9.73 14.24
CA THR A 779 2.81 11.04 13.89
C THR A 779 1.44 11.19 14.54
N PHE A 780 1.12 12.40 15.01
CA PHE A 780 -0.20 12.71 15.59
C PHE A 780 -1.17 13.14 14.48
N SER A 781 -2.44 12.83 14.66
CA SER A 781 -3.50 13.46 13.88
C SER A 781 -3.53 14.97 14.18
N PRO A 782 -3.93 15.82 13.21
CA PRO A 782 -4.04 17.27 13.42
C PRO A 782 -4.94 17.69 14.59
N ASP A 783 -5.96 16.89 14.95
CA ASP A 783 -6.78 17.12 16.17
C ASP A 783 -6.11 16.65 17.47
N GLY A 784 -5.07 15.82 17.40
CA GLY A 784 -4.36 15.25 18.54
C GLY A 784 -5.09 14.12 19.26
N GLU A 785 -6.21 13.60 18.71
CA GLU A 785 -6.96 12.49 19.32
C GLU A 785 -6.33 11.13 19.03
N ILE A 786 -5.61 11.02 17.92
CA ILE A 786 -5.08 9.77 17.38
C ILE A 786 -3.55 9.90 17.16
N LEU A 787 -2.84 8.81 17.41
CA LEU A 787 -1.44 8.63 17.04
C LEU A 787 -1.32 7.52 16.01
N ALA A 788 -0.64 7.75 14.89
CA ALA A 788 -0.26 6.70 13.95
C ALA A 788 1.20 6.31 14.14
N SER A 789 1.51 5.02 14.04
CA SER A 789 2.86 4.48 14.13
C SER A 789 3.15 3.47 13.02
N GLY A 790 4.37 3.48 12.49
CA GLY A 790 4.83 2.58 11.43
C GLY A 790 6.14 1.90 11.79
N GLY A 791 6.24 0.60 11.51
CA GLY A 791 7.35 -0.23 11.97
C GLY A 791 8.06 -1.05 10.89
N VAL A 792 9.13 -1.71 11.34
CA VAL A 792 9.89 -2.75 10.61
C VAL A 792 9.01 -3.99 10.37
N ASP A 793 7.95 -4.16 11.16
CA ASP A 793 6.95 -5.21 11.01
C ASP A 793 5.99 -5.01 9.84
N GLN A 794 6.17 -3.96 9.03
CA GLN A 794 5.37 -3.65 7.83
C GLN A 794 3.91 -3.29 8.15
N GLU A 795 3.62 -3.06 9.44
CA GLU A 795 2.29 -2.71 9.94
C GLU A 795 2.25 -1.21 10.32
N ILE A 796 1.15 -0.54 9.98
CA ILE A 796 0.83 0.78 10.51
C ILE A 796 -0.23 0.60 11.61
N ARG A 797 0.00 1.13 12.79
CA ARG A 797 -0.97 1.10 13.90
C ARG A 797 -1.53 2.48 14.18
N ILE A 798 -2.80 2.52 14.51
CA ILE A 798 -3.57 3.72 14.84
C ILE A 798 -4.02 3.57 16.29
N TRP A 799 -3.58 4.48 17.15
CA TRP A 799 -3.80 4.47 18.59
C TRP A 799 -4.74 5.60 18.97
N ASN A 800 -5.72 5.33 19.81
CA ASN A 800 -6.52 6.38 20.42
C ASN A 800 -5.86 6.82 21.72
N LEU A 801 -5.63 8.12 21.88
CA LEU A 801 -4.88 8.65 23.01
C LEU A 801 -5.72 8.84 24.29
N GLU A 802 -7.06 8.79 24.18
CA GLU A 802 -7.95 8.80 25.35
C GLU A 802 -8.05 7.40 25.98
N THR A 803 -8.09 6.35 25.16
CA THR A 803 -8.16 4.96 25.63
C THR A 803 -6.80 4.29 25.77
N LEU A 804 -5.78 4.79 25.07
CA LEU A 804 -4.44 4.20 24.95
C LEU A 804 -4.42 2.80 24.31
N GLU A 805 -5.46 2.49 23.54
CA GLU A 805 -5.59 1.22 22.84
C GLU A 805 -5.31 1.39 21.34
N CYS A 806 -4.78 0.32 20.73
CA CYS A 806 -4.62 0.22 19.28
C CYS A 806 -5.99 0.06 18.65
N VAL A 807 -6.51 1.13 18.04
CA VAL A 807 -7.81 1.12 17.37
C VAL A 807 -7.72 0.48 15.98
N ARG A 808 -6.56 0.50 15.33
CA ARG A 808 -6.48 -0.12 14.00
C ARG A 808 -5.08 -0.51 13.62
N THR A 809 -4.98 -1.53 12.80
CA THR A 809 -3.75 -1.92 12.11
C THR A 809 -3.98 -2.03 10.61
N LEU A 810 -3.27 -1.19 9.86
CA LEU A 810 -3.26 -1.14 8.41
C LEU A 810 -2.13 -2.05 7.92
N THR A 811 -2.46 -2.95 7.00
CA THR A 811 -1.50 -3.90 6.40
C THR A 811 -1.64 -3.83 4.89
N GLY A 812 -0.53 -3.94 4.18
CA GLY A 812 -0.52 -3.90 2.71
C GLY A 812 0.84 -3.55 2.15
N HIS A 813 1.70 -2.90 2.93
CA HIS A 813 3.11 -2.80 2.59
C HIS A 813 3.79 -4.16 2.71
N SER A 814 4.79 -4.39 1.85
CA SER A 814 5.57 -5.63 1.81
C SER A 814 7.00 -5.46 2.31
N ALA A 815 7.35 -4.25 2.74
CA ALA A 815 8.63 -3.87 3.30
C ALA A 815 8.45 -2.82 4.40
N TRP A 816 9.56 -2.29 4.92
CA TRP A 816 9.58 -1.40 6.06
C TRP A 816 8.90 -0.06 5.79
N ILE A 817 8.11 0.40 6.75
CA ILE A 817 7.48 1.72 6.70
C ILE A 817 8.50 2.76 7.16
N ARG A 818 8.74 3.77 6.31
CA ARG A 818 9.73 4.81 6.56
C ARG A 818 9.12 6.10 7.07
N SER A 819 7.94 6.44 6.57
CA SER A 819 7.33 7.74 6.84
C SER A 819 5.81 7.65 6.83
N LEU A 820 5.18 8.47 7.68
CA LEU A 820 3.74 8.61 7.82
C LEU A 820 3.40 10.09 7.87
N SER A 821 2.33 10.49 7.19
CA SER A 821 1.79 11.85 7.26
C SER A 821 0.27 11.83 7.25
N PHE A 822 -0.35 12.45 8.25
CA PHE A 822 -1.79 12.71 8.22
C PHE A 822 -2.11 13.82 7.23
N HIS A 823 -3.27 13.70 6.59
CA HIS A 823 -3.88 14.78 5.85
C HIS A 823 -4.65 15.69 6.81
N ALA A 824 -4.87 16.95 6.42
CA ALA A 824 -5.55 17.97 7.23
C ALA A 824 -7.01 17.64 7.58
N ASP A 825 -7.61 16.63 6.95
CA ASP A 825 -9.01 16.20 7.16
C ASP A 825 -9.19 15.20 8.31
N ASN A 826 -8.11 14.76 8.96
CA ASN A 826 -8.04 13.71 9.99
C ASN A 826 -8.57 12.33 9.56
N LYS A 827 -8.99 12.17 8.30
CA LYS A 827 -9.60 10.94 7.77
C LYS A 827 -8.63 10.17 6.89
N THR A 828 -7.62 10.84 6.37
CA THR A 828 -6.69 10.30 5.39
C THR A 828 -5.27 10.27 5.93
N LEU A 829 -4.54 9.18 5.67
CA LEU A 829 -3.15 8.97 6.09
C LEU A 829 -2.32 8.51 4.88
N ALA A 830 -1.17 9.12 4.64
CA ALA A 830 -0.19 8.65 3.65
C ALA A 830 0.93 7.87 4.34
N SER A 831 1.41 6.81 3.69
CA SER A 831 2.56 6.04 4.14
C SER A 831 3.54 5.79 3.00
N GLY A 832 4.83 6.00 3.28
CA GLY A 832 5.95 5.68 2.39
C GLY A 832 6.73 4.46 2.89
N SER A 833 7.12 3.57 1.97
CA SER A 833 7.77 2.31 2.27
C SER A 833 8.93 2.00 1.31
N ASP A 834 9.84 1.14 1.78
CA ASP A 834 10.93 0.59 0.97
C ASP A 834 10.44 -0.33 -0.15
N ASP A 835 9.17 -0.77 -0.13
CA ASP A 835 8.57 -1.57 -1.20
C ASP A 835 8.27 -0.77 -2.48
N GLN A 836 8.78 0.46 -2.57
CA GLN A 836 8.59 1.38 -3.68
C GLN A 836 7.11 1.76 -3.86
N THR A 837 6.34 1.74 -2.77
CA THR A 837 4.95 2.19 -2.80
C THR A 837 4.68 3.32 -1.80
N VAL A 838 3.82 4.23 -2.24
CA VAL A 838 3.11 5.15 -1.34
C VAL A 838 1.67 4.73 -1.30
N ARG A 839 1.14 4.48 -0.09
CA ARG A 839 -0.25 4.10 0.11
C ARG A 839 -1.00 5.22 0.80
N ILE A 840 -2.22 5.49 0.31
CA ILE A 840 -3.15 6.40 0.94
C ILE A 840 -4.26 5.59 1.60
N TRP A 841 -4.49 5.83 2.88
CA TRP A 841 -5.38 5.06 3.73
C TRP A 841 -6.54 5.91 4.22
N ASN A 842 -7.69 5.28 4.36
CA ASN A 842 -8.76 5.81 5.19
C ASN A 842 -8.55 5.36 6.64
N VAL A 843 -8.39 6.29 7.57
CA VAL A 843 -8.10 6.03 8.99
C VAL A 843 -9.26 5.29 9.66
N LYS A 844 -10.51 5.63 9.32
CA LYS A 844 -11.71 5.04 9.94
C LYS A 844 -11.95 3.60 9.49
N THR A 845 -11.85 3.32 8.20
CA THR A 845 -12.14 1.97 7.64
C THR A 845 -10.91 1.07 7.62
N GLY A 846 -9.71 1.65 7.53
CA GLY A 846 -8.45 0.94 7.35
C GLY A 846 -8.17 0.48 5.93
N GLN A 847 -9.01 0.85 4.97
CA GLN A 847 -8.85 0.46 3.58
C GLN A 847 -7.83 1.35 2.87
N SER A 848 -7.03 0.72 2.01
CA SER A 848 -6.16 1.42 1.06
C SER A 848 -7.03 2.05 -0.02
N LEU A 849 -7.03 3.38 -0.10
CA LEU A 849 -7.79 4.15 -1.09
C LEU A 849 -7.06 4.19 -2.44
N ARG A 850 -5.73 4.33 -2.39
CA ARG A 850 -4.88 4.44 -3.57
C ARG A 850 -3.45 3.97 -3.28
N VAL A 851 -2.83 3.32 -4.25
CA VAL A 851 -1.42 2.92 -4.21
C VAL A 851 -0.66 3.57 -5.38
N PHE A 852 0.39 4.34 -5.09
CA PHE A 852 1.39 4.74 -6.08
C PHE A 852 2.51 3.73 -6.08
N LYS A 853 2.86 3.20 -7.25
CA LYS A 853 3.94 2.20 -7.41
C LYS A 853 5.05 2.79 -8.26
N GLY A 854 6.26 2.80 -7.71
CA GLY A 854 7.49 3.08 -8.42
C GLY A 854 8.08 1.82 -9.05
N TYR A 855 9.01 2.00 -9.97
CA TYR A 855 9.80 0.90 -10.55
C TYR A 855 11.28 1.28 -10.56
N LEU A 856 12.07 0.67 -9.68
CA LEU A 856 13.53 0.61 -9.78
C LEU A 856 14.05 -0.78 -9.36
N ASN A 857 14.73 -1.48 -10.27
CA ASN A 857 15.39 -2.74 -9.95
C ASN A 857 16.82 -2.46 -9.48
N TRP A 858 17.07 -2.27 -8.19
CA TRP A 858 18.46 -2.12 -7.73
C TRP A 858 19.24 -3.42 -7.93
N ILE A 859 20.42 -3.33 -8.53
CA ILE A 859 21.34 -4.47 -8.59
C ILE A 859 22.37 -4.28 -7.48
N TRP A 860 22.36 -5.20 -6.52
CA TRP A 860 23.23 -5.15 -5.33
C TRP A 860 24.56 -5.86 -5.55
N SER A 861 24.54 -6.97 -6.28
CA SER A 861 25.72 -7.82 -6.47
C SER A 861 25.84 -8.25 -7.91
N VAL A 862 27.08 -8.30 -8.39
CA VAL A 862 27.42 -8.89 -9.68
C VAL A 862 28.55 -9.89 -9.52
N ALA A 863 28.47 -11.00 -10.26
CA ALA A 863 29.54 -11.97 -10.41
C ALA A 863 29.71 -12.31 -11.89
N VAL A 864 30.94 -12.59 -12.31
CA VAL A 864 31.28 -13.02 -13.67
C VAL A 864 31.69 -14.49 -13.60
N SER A 865 31.24 -15.31 -14.54
CA SER A 865 31.65 -16.71 -14.62
C SER A 865 33.10 -16.83 -15.07
N THR A 866 33.76 -17.90 -14.63
CA THR A 866 35.19 -18.11 -14.91
C THR A 866 35.51 -18.26 -16.40
N ASP A 867 34.52 -18.68 -17.19
CA ASP A 867 34.63 -18.80 -18.65
C ASP A 867 34.23 -17.53 -19.43
N ARG A 868 33.92 -16.42 -18.74
CA ARG A 868 33.34 -15.17 -19.28
C ARG A 868 32.09 -15.34 -20.14
N LYS A 869 31.40 -16.46 -20.09
CA LYS A 869 30.17 -16.62 -20.89
C LYS A 869 28.95 -16.08 -20.17
N GLN A 870 28.99 -16.00 -18.85
CA GLN A 870 27.84 -15.66 -18.03
C GLN A 870 28.15 -14.56 -17.02
N ILE A 871 27.16 -13.70 -16.78
CA ILE A 871 27.17 -12.75 -15.66
C ILE A 871 25.94 -13.05 -14.81
N ALA A 872 26.11 -13.14 -13.50
CA ALA A 872 25.02 -13.26 -12.54
C ALA A 872 24.81 -11.93 -11.82
N THR A 873 23.57 -11.51 -11.69
CA THR A 873 23.18 -10.26 -11.01
C THR A 873 22.13 -10.56 -9.96
N GLY A 874 22.39 -10.13 -8.72
CA GLY A 874 21.44 -10.20 -7.60
C GLY A 874 20.69 -8.88 -7.44
N SER A 875 19.36 -8.92 -7.49
CA SER A 875 18.51 -7.73 -7.53
C SER A 875 17.62 -7.59 -6.29
N PHE A 876 17.18 -6.35 -6.05
CA PHE A 876 16.16 -6.00 -5.07
C PHE A 876 14.78 -6.57 -5.41
N ASP A 877 14.52 -6.85 -6.69
CA ASP A 877 13.28 -7.48 -7.17
C ASP A 877 13.12 -8.96 -6.75
N LYS A 878 14.03 -9.46 -5.89
CA LYS A 878 14.06 -10.84 -5.35
C LYS A 878 14.44 -11.89 -6.39
N THR A 879 14.87 -11.47 -7.57
CA THR A 879 15.31 -12.35 -8.64
C THR A 879 16.80 -12.26 -8.89
N ILE A 880 17.36 -13.38 -9.38
CA ILE A 880 18.72 -13.44 -9.90
C ILE A 880 18.61 -13.53 -11.41
N LYS A 881 19.40 -12.73 -12.12
CA LYS A 881 19.44 -12.79 -13.59
C LYS A 881 20.81 -13.26 -14.06
N ILE A 882 20.78 -14.26 -14.93
CA ILE A 882 21.94 -14.83 -15.61
C ILE A 882 21.95 -14.33 -17.06
N TRP A 883 22.98 -13.58 -17.41
CA TRP A 883 23.17 -12.98 -18.72
C TRP A 883 24.19 -13.80 -19.50
N ASN A 884 23.81 -14.39 -20.63
CA ASN A 884 24.79 -15.02 -21.52
C ASN A 884 25.40 -13.96 -22.45
N LEU A 885 26.72 -13.79 -22.44
CA LEU A 885 27.38 -12.74 -23.23
C LEU A 885 27.50 -13.07 -24.73
N ASN A 886 27.40 -14.35 -25.09
CA ASN A 886 27.54 -14.83 -26.47
C ASN A 886 26.23 -14.78 -27.29
N GLN A 887 25.10 -14.47 -26.65
CA GLN A 887 23.78 -14.36 -27.30
C GLN A 887 23.15 -13.04 -26.85
N GLU A 888 22.64 -12.24 -27.78
CA GLU A 888 22.18 -10.88 -27.46
C GLU A 888 20.92 -10.83 -26.59
N GLU A 889 20.17 -11.93 -26.45
CA GLU A 889 18.84 -11.93 -25.80
C GLU A 889 18.60 -13.02 -24.73
N SER A 890 19.55 -13.91 -24.42
CA SER A 890 19.28 -15.00 -23.46
C SER A 890 19.56 -14.60 -22.02
N VAL A 891 18.51 -14.13 -21.34
CA VAL A 891 18.47 -13.87 -19.89
C VAL A 891 17.66 -14.96 -19.21
N VAL A 892 18.28 -15.69 -18.28
CA VAL A 892 17.55 -16.63 -17.42
C VAL A 892 17.28 -15.95 -16.08
N THR A 893 16.02 -15.98 -15.64
CA THR A 893 15.60 -15.42 -14.34
C THR A 893 15.36 -16.56 -13.35
N LEU A 894 16.06 -16.53 -12.22
CA LEU A 894 15.89 -17.46 -11.11
C LEU A 894 15.10 -16.78 -9.99
N ASN A 895 13.99 -17.39 -9.56
CA ASN A 895 13.04 -16.82 -8.61
C ASN A 895 12.70 -17.82 -7.49
N LYS A 896 13.33 -17.66 -6.32
CA LYS A 896 13.02 -18.48 -5.13
C LYS A 896 13.18 -17.73 -3.80
N HIS A 897 14.02 -16.70 -3.76
CA HIS A 897 14.15 -15.83 -2.60
C HIS A 897 12.84 -15.05 -2.33
N LYS A 898 12.54 -14.84 -1.05
CA LYS A 898 11.36 -14.10 -0.58
C LYS A 898 11.64 -12.63 -0.32
N GLN A 899 12.91 -12.26 -0.18
CA GLN A 899 13.41 -10.91 0.06
C GLN A 899 14.61 -10.57 -0.85
N TRP A 900 15.22 -9.42 -0.63
CA TRP A 900 16.31 -8.87 -1.44
C TRP A 900 17.52 -9.80 -1.48
N ILE A 901 18.21 -9.84 -2.61
CA ILE A 901 19.44 -10.61 -2.78
C ILE A 901 20.62 -9.67 -2.56
N TRP A 902 21.48 -10.00 -1.60
CA TRP A 902 22.60 -9.15 -1.21
C TRP A 902 23.89 -9.50 -1.93
N CYS A 903 24.18 -10.78 -2.10
CA CYS A 903 25.40 -11.25 -2.74
C CYS A 903 25.15 -12.51 -3.57
N VAL A 904 25.82 -12.58 -4.73
CA VAL A 904 25.88 -13.75 -5.62
C VAL A 904 27.34 -14.09 -5.92
N ALA A 905 27.67 -15.38 -5.95
CA ALA A 905 29.04 -15.85 -6.21
C ALA A 905 29.05 -17.13 -7.04
N PHE A 906 29.78 -17.13 -8.16
CA PHE A 906 30.01 -18.34 -8.96
C PHE A 906 31.01 -19.25 -8.27
N HIS A 907 30.78 -20.55 -8.38
CA HIS A 907 31.75 -21.54 -7.97
C HIS A 907 32.97 -21.52 -8.92
N PRO A 908 34.21 -21.69 -8.44
CA PRO A 908 35.41 -21.58 -9.29
C PRO A 908 35.47 -22.57 -10.46
N TYR A 909 35.05 -23.83 -10.22
CA TYR A 909 35.19 -24.92 -11.21
C TYR A 909 33.88 -25.51 -11.74
N LEU A 910 32.85 -25.62 -10.91
CA LEU A 910 31.56 -26.22 -11.25
C LEU A 910 30.58 -25.15 -11.74
N PRO A 911 29.60 -25.50 -12.61
CA PRO A 911 28.50 -24.62 -13.02
C PRO A 911 27.46 -24.43 -11.90
N LEU A 912 27.92 -23.97 -10.74
CA LEU A 912 27.14 -23.67 -9.56
C LEU A 912 27.18 -22.17 -9.25
N LEU A 913 26.07 -21.66 -8.74
CA LEU A 913 25.95 -20.29 -8.24
C LEU A 913 25.39 -20.32 -6.82
N ALA A 914 26.06 -19.61 -5.90
CA ALA A 914 25.51 -19.33 -4.57
C ALA A 914 24.85 -17.95 -4.56
N SER A 915 23.72 -17.84 -3.86
CA SER A 915 23.06 -16.57 -3.58
C SER A 915 22.63 -16.49 -2.12
N CYS A 916 22.66 -15.30 -1.55
CA CYS A 916 22.19 -15.03 -0.18
C CYS A 916 21.24 -13.83 -0.13
N SER A 917 20.33 -13.86 0.84
CA SER A 917 19.22 -12.90 0.93
C SER A 917 18.88 -12.51 2.37
N ASP A 918 18.16 -11.39 2.50
CA ASP A 918 17.58 -10.93 3.76
C ASP A 918 16.51 -11.88 4.33
N ASP A 919 16.02 -12.83 3.52
CA ASP A 919 15.08 -13.88 3.95
C ASP A 919 15.74 -14.98 4.80
N GLN A 920 17.00 -14.79 5.20
CA GLN A 920 17.80 -15.69 6.02
C GLN A 920 18.15 -17.01 5.31
N THR A 921 18.11 -17.01 3.97
CA THR A 921 18.42 -18.19 3.17
C THR A 921 19.68 -18.03 2.32
N ILE A 922 20.38 -19.16 2.16
CA ILE A 922 21.39 -19.35 1.12
C ILE A 922 20.84 -20.38 0.14
N ILE A 923 20.85 -20.03 -1.14
CA ILE A 923 20.38 -20.91 -2.21
C ILE A 923 21.54 -21.25 -3.14
N ILE A 924 21.69 -22.54 -3.44
CA ILE A 924 22.65 -23.05 -4.43
C ILE A 924 21.90 -23.45 -5.69
N TRP A 925 22.31 -22.89 -6.82
CA TRP A 925 21.70 -23.06 -8.13
C TRP A 925 22.59 -23.89 -9.04
N ASN A 926 21.99 -24.84 -9.75
CA ASN A 926 22.62 -25.51 -10.88
C ASN A 926 22.38 -24.68 -12.15
N LEU A 927 23.45 -24.25 -12.81
CA LEU A 927 23.36 -23.41 -14.01
C LEU A 927 23.09 -24.19 -15.30
N ASN A 928 23.25 -25.52 -15.31
CA ASN A 928 22.95 -26.35 -16.48
C ASN A 928 21.43 -26.52 -16.70
N ASN A 929 20.65 -26.58 -15.62
CA ASN A 929 19.20 -26.79 -15.66
C ASN A 929 18.40 -25.67 -14.96
N HIS A 930 19.07 -24.67 -14.39
CA HIS A 930 18.49 -23.53 -13.69
C HIS A 930 17.62 -23.89 -12.49
N GLN A 931 17.84 -25.06 -11.89
CA GLN A 931 17.10 -25.52 -10.71
C GLN A 931 17.87 -25.22 -9.42
N CYS A 932 17.10 -24.99 -8.35
CA CYS A 932 17.63 -24.89 -7.00
C CYS A 932 18.00 -26.29 -6.50
N LEU A 933 19.27 -26.51 -6.17
CA LEU A 933 19.77 -27.75 -5.58
C LEU A 933 19.62 -27.77 -4.06
N LEU A 934 19.85 -26.64 -3.41
CA LEU A 934 19.76 -26.50 -1.96
C LEU A 934 19.10 -25.17 -1.59
N ASN A 935 18.13 -25.20 -0.68
CA ASN A 935 17.58 -24.02 -0.02
C ASN A 935 17.71 -24.21 1.48
N LYS A 936 18.79 -23.70 2.07
CA LYS A 936 19.03 -23.83 3.51
C LYS A 936 18.46 -22.62 4.25
N ILE A 937 17.51 -22.88 5.15
CA ILE A 937 17.01 -21.91 6.13
C ILE A 937 17.96 -21.98 7.31
N ALA A 938 18.72 -20.91 7.56
CA ALA A 938 19.57 -20.83 8.73
C ALA A 938 18.87 -19.91 9.75
N SER A 939 18.09 -20.52 10.64
CA SER A 939 17.10 -19.87 11.53
C SER A 939 17.62 -18.77 12.46
N ASP A 940 18.95 -18.61 12.56
CA ASP A 940 19.59 -17.80 13.59
C ASP A 940 20.41 -16.61 13.03
N PHE A 941 20.54 -16.46 11.70
CA PHE A 941 21.43 -15.45 11.08
C PHE A 941 20.96 -13.99 11.16
N GLY A 942 19.64 -13.76 11.31
CA GLY A 942 19.07 -12.54 10.73
C GLY A 942 19.30 -12.51 9.20
N GLY A 943 19.34 -11.34 8.57
CA GLY A 943 19.66 -11.22 7.14
C GLY A 943 21.09 -11.67 6.81
N ILE A 944 21.31 -12.33 5.66
CA ILE A 944 22.64 -12.77 5.19
C ILE A 944 23.09 -11.85 4.05
N TRP A 945 24.26 -11.22 4.20
CA TRP A 945 24.65 -10.08 3.35
C TRP A 945 25.85 -10.36 2.43
N SER A 946 26.67 -11.35 2.75
CA SER A 946 27.82 -11.73 1.92
C SER A 946 27.95 -13.25 1.86
N VAL A 947 28.29 -13.77 0.68
CA VAL A 947 28.60 -15.18 0.45
C VAL A 947 29.81 -15.29 -0.49
N THR A 948 30.72 -16.23 -0.22
CA THR A 948 31.91 -16.44 -1.04
C THR A 948 32.35 -17.89 -1.04
N TRP A 949 32.89 -18.36 -2.16
CA TRP A 949 33.49 -19.69 -2.28
C TRP A 949 34.99 -19.62 -1.98
N SER A 950 35.55 -20.66 -1.39
CA SER A 950 37.01 -20.83 -1.35
C SER A 950 37.56 -21.02 -2.75
N SER A 951 38.81 -20.62 -2.97
CA SER A 951 39.44 -20.69 -4.30
C SER A 951 39.64 -22.13 -4.82
N ASP A 952 39.58 -23.13 -3.94
CA ASP A 952 39.59 -24.56 -4.28
C ASP A 952 38.17 -25.15 -4.50
N GLY A 953 37.11 -24.40 -4.17
CA GLY A 953 35.73 -24.89 -4.28
C GLY A 953 35.37 -26.01 -3.29
N HIS A 954 35.99 -26.04 -2.10
CA HIS A 954 35.64 -26.99 -1.02
C HIS A 954 34.83 -26.36 0.12
N TYR A 955 34.91 -25.04 0.28
CA TYR A 955 34.23 -24.33 1.36
C TYR A 955 33.36 -23.20 0.80
N LEU A 956 32.25 -22.94 1.48
CA LEU A 956 31.38 -21.80 1.26
C LEU A 956 31.30 -20.99 2.56
N ALA A 957 31.68 -19.72 2.54
CA ALA A 957 31.58 -18.84 3.71
C ALA A 957 30.49 -17.79 3.55
N CYS A 958 29.87 -17.38 4.66
CA CYS A 958 28.91 -16.28 4.67
C CYS A 958 28.99 -15.44 5.96
N GLY A 959 28.52 -14.20 5.85
CA GLY A 959 28.41 -13.24 6.95
C GLY A 959 26.96 -12.81 7.19
N GLY A 960 26.59 -12.69 8.47
CA GLY A 960 25.23 -12.40 8.93
C GLY A 960 25.05 -11.07 9.65
N GLN A 961 23.78 -10.64 9.73
CA GLN A 961 23.33 -9.52 10.55
C GLN A 961 23.51 -9.78 12.06
N ASP A 962 23.54 -11.03 12.50
CA ASP A 962 23.79 -11.41 13.91
C ASP A 962 25.27 -11.30 14.33
N GLY A 963 26.14 -10.80 13.44
CA GLY A 963 27.58 -10.69 13.67
C GLY A 963 28.34 -12.01 13.48
N THR A 964 27.66 -13.09 13.06
CA THR A 964 28.31 -14.39 12.86
C THR A 964 28.92 -14.53 11.47
N VAL A 965 30.02 -15.29 11.43
CA VAL A 965 30.65 -15.79 10.21
C VAL A 965 30.53 -17.30 10.24
N ARG A 966 30.02 -17.89 9.15
CA ARG A 966 29.89 -19.34 9.05
C ARG A 966 30.58 -19.88 7.81
N ILE A 967 31.09 -21.10 7.93
CA ILE A 967 31.72 -21.85 6.85
C ILE A 967 30.98 -23.17 6.69
N PHE A 968 30.65 -23.52 5.45
CA PHE A 968 30.02 -24.78 5.08
C PHE A 968 30.99 -25.61 4.25
N GLU A 969 31.15 -26.86 4.65
CA GLU A 969 31.81 -27.91 3.88
C GLU A 969 30.72 -28.76 3.23
N TYR A 970 30.86 -29.02 1.94
CA TYR A 970 29.81 -29.63 1.13
C TYR A 970 30.35 -30.70 0.19
N GLN A 971 29.44 -31.53 -0.31
CA GLN A 971 29.68 -32.47 -1.39
C GLN A 971 28.66 -32.27 -2.50
N VAL A 972 29.13 -32.46 -3.73
CA VAL A 972 28.34 -32.37 -4.96
C VAL A 972 28.52 -33.68 -5.70
N ASP A 973 27.43 -34.28 -6.15
CA ASP A 973 27.50 -35.47 -6.99
C ASP A 973 28.06 -35.13 -8.39
N ASP A 974 28.66 -36.10 -9.07
CA ASP A 974 29.27 -35.94 -10.40
C ASP A 974 28.26 -35.42 -11.45
N SER A 975 26.97 -35.73 -11.26
CA SER A 975 25.88 -35.26 -12.11
C SER A 975 25.40 -33.83 -11.81
N ILE A 976 25.88 -33.21 -10.71
CA ILE A 976 25.46 -31.89 -10.20
C ILE A 976 23.93 -31.83 -9.97
N SER A 977 23.28 -32.99 -9.76
CA SER A 977 21.84 -33.06 -9.47
C SER A 977 21.53 -32.96 -7.97
N TYR A 978 22.55 -33.12 -7.13
CA TYR A 978 22.44 -33.17 -5.68
C TYR A 978 23.57 -32.38 -5.01
N PHE A 979 23.24 -31.63 -3.96
CA PHE A 979 24.16 -30.82 -3.17
C PHE A 979 23.84 -31.01 -1.68
N GLU A 980 24.80 -31.49 -0.91
CA GLU A 980 24.64 -31.74 0.53
C GLU A 980 25.73 -31.03 1.34
N ILE A 981 25.33 -30.42 2.47
CA ILE A 981 26.25 -29.81 3.42
C ILE A 981 26.61 -30.86 4.46
N ASN A 982 27.89 -31.21 4.51
CA ASN A 982 28.41 -32.20 5.45
C ASN A 982 28.62 -31.59 6.84
N HIS A 983 29.22 -30.41 6.89
CA HIS A 983 29.56 -29.72 8.13
C HIS A 983 29.33 -28.22 8.03
N GLU A 984 28.88 -27.63 9.15
CA GLU A 984 28.73 -26.20 9.36
C GLU A 984 29.60 -25.78 10.56
N TYR A 985 30.45 -24.78 10.33
CA TYR A 985 31.31 -24.18 11.35
C TYR A 985 30.86 -22.75 11.62
N ILE A 986 30.56 -22.44 12.88
CA ILE A 986 30.28 -21.08 13.35
C ILE A 986 31.56 -20.53 14.00
N LEU A 987 32.10 -19.45 13.46
CA LEU A 987 33.34 -18.85 13.96
C LEU A 987 33.05 -17.94 15.17
N ASN A 988 33.96 -17.95 16.15
CA ASN A 988 33.90 -17.11 17.34
C ASN A 988 35.27 -16.46 17.58
N PRO A 989 35.34 -15.18 18.00
CA PRO A 989 34.25 -14.33 18.51
C PRO A 989 33.31 -13.81 17.42
N ARG A 990 32.06 -13.48 17.81
CA ARG A 990 31.13 -12.77 16.92
C ARG A 990 31.54 -11.31 16.81
N HIS A 991 31.28 -10.70 15.67
CA HIS A 991 31.31 -9.25 15.55
C HIS A 991 30.22 -8.63 16.44
N GLU A 992 30.48 -7.45 16.99
CA GLU A 992 29.46 -6.68 17.74
C GLU A 992 28.48 -5.96 16.80
N GLY A 993 28.89 -5.82 15.54
CA GLY A 993 28.11 -5.25 14.45
C GLY A 993 27.94 -6.22 13.29
N TRP A 994 27.29 -5.76 12.23
CA TRP A 994 26.92 -6.60 11.10
C TRP A 994 28.10 -6.93 10.19
N VAL A 995 28.20 -8.20 9.77
CA VAL A 995 29.26 -8.64 8.84
C VAL A 995 28.85 -8.33 7.41
N TRP A 996 29.48 -7.31 6.82
CA TRP A 996 29.17 -6.83 5.47
C TRP A 996 29.87 -7.61 4.37
N SER A 997 31.06 -8.13 4.63
CA SER A 997 31.87 -8.78 3.60
C SER A 997 32.74 -9.89 4.19
N VAL A 998 32.82 -11.00 3.46
CA VAL A 998 33.72 -12.12 3.75
C VAL A 998 34.52 -12.47 2.50
N ALA A 999 35.81 -12.77 2.66
CA ALA A 999 36.69 -13.12 1.54
C ALA A 999 37.74 -14.16 1.98
N PHE A 1000 37.95 -15.19 1.16
CA PHE A 1000 39.06 -16.14 1.34
C PHE A 1000 40.34 -15.59 0.72
N SER A 1001 41.47 -15.91 1.34
CA SER A 1001 42.78 -15.73 0.73
C SER A 1001 42.98 -16.70 -0.45
N PRO A 1002 43.80 -16.35 -1.45
CA PRO A 1002 44.09 -17.20 -2.62
C PRO A 1002 44.65 -18.59 -2.33
N ASP A 1003 45.26 -18.78 -1.16
CA ASP A 1003 45.79 -20.06 -0.66
C ASP A 1003 44.79 -20.83 0.22
N ASN A 1004 43.60 -20.25 0.50
CA ASN A 1004 42.56 -20.76 1.40
C ASN A 1004 42.99 -20.98 2.85
N GLU A 1005 44.13 -20.41 3.27
CA GLU A 1005 44.64 -20.51 4.64
C GLU A 1005 44.03 -19.45 5.57
N ILE A 1006 43.51 -18.34 5.01
CA ILE A 1006 42.94 -17.23 5.75
C ILE A 1006 41.55 -16.88 5.21
N LEU A 1007 40.62 -16.61 6.11
CA LEU A 1007 39.34 -15.96 5.81
C LEU A 1007 39.35 -14.58 6.48
N ALA A 1008 38.98 -13.53 5.77
CA ALA A 1008 38.73 -12.21 6.35
C ALA A 1008 37.23 -11.98 6.47
N SER A 1009 36.79 -11.45 7.62
CA SER A 1009 35.45 -10.91 7.81
C SER A 1009 35.51 -9.45 8.21
N ALA A 1010 34.71 -8.63 7.53
CA ALA A 1010 34.64 -7.19 7.73
C ALA A 1010 33.26 -6.79 8.24
N SER A 1011 33.24 -5.87 9.21
CA SER A 1011 32.01 -5.47 9.89
C SER A 1011 31.90 -3.96 10.09
N HIS A 1012 30.66 -3.52 10.33
CA HIS A 1012 30.34 -2.16 10.72
C HIS A 1012 30.90 -1.77 12.10
N ASP A 1013 31.26 -2.75 12.94
CA ASP A 1013 31.88 -2.52 14.26
C ASP A 1013 33.33 -1.98 14.20
N LYS A 1014 33.79 -1.58 13.02
CA LYS A 1014 35.13 -1.08 12.74
C LYS A 1014 36.22 -2.13 12.94
N LYS A 1015 35.87 -3.42 12.88
CA LYS A 1015 36.82 -4.53 12.94
C LYS A 1015 36.87 -5.32 11.64
N ILE A 1016 38.08 -5.67 11.23
CA ILE A 1016 38.32 -6.78 10.33
C ILE A 1016 38.89 -7.93 11.17
N ILE A 1017 38.24 -9.08 11.15
CA ILE A 1017 38.73 -10.29 11.82
C ILE A 1017 39.35 -11.21 10.78
N LEU A 1018 40.59 -11.64 11.03
CA LEU A 1018 41.29 -12.63 10.23
C LEU A 1018 41.23 -13.98 10.93
N TRP A 1019 40.72 -14.96 10.21
CA TRP A 1019 40.58 -16.35 10.65
C TRP A 1019 41.62 -17.20 9.93
N ARG A 1020 42.46 -17.94 10.65
CA ARG A 1020 43.47 -18.81 10.03
C ARG A 1020 43.07 -20.27 10.16
N LYS A 1021 43.27 -21.04 9.10
CA LYS A 1021 43.04 -22.49 9.09
C LYS A 1021 44.10 -23.17 9.96
N ASN A 1022 43.66 -23.93 10.95
CA ASN A 1022 44.53 -24.76 11.77
C ASN A 1022 44.72 -26.11 11.07
N HIS A 1023 45.96 -26.46 10.73
CA HIS A 1023 46.27 -27.67 9.98
C HIS A 1023 45.99 -28.97 10.76
N GLU A 1024 45.95 -28.92 12.10
CA GLU A 1024 45.71 -30.12 12.93
C GLU A 1024 44.24 -30.54 12.94
N ASN A 1025 43.32 -29.57 13.00
CA ASN A 1025 41.88 -29.82 13.10
C ASN A 1025 41.08 -29.39 11.85
N GLN A 1026 41.77 -28.80 10.86
CA GLN A 1026 41.21 -28.24 9.62
C GLN A 1026 40.13 -27.17 9.84
N ARG A 1027 40.08 -26.54 11.02
CA ARG A 1027 39.12 -25.48 11.36
C ARG A 1027 39.75 -24.10 11.29
N PHE A 1028 38.93 -23.12 10.96
CA PHE A 1028 39.33 -21.71 11.01
C PHE A 1028 39.20 -21.20 12.45
N GLU A 1029 40.28 -20.64 12.99
CA GLU A 1029 40.36 -20.08 14.33
C GLU A 1029 40.76 -18.60 14.25
N LEU A 1030 40.39 -17.82 15.28
CA LEU A 1030 40.77 -16.41 15.37
C LEU A 1030 42.29 -16.28 15.31
N TRP A 1031 42.80 -15.55 14.32
CA TRP A 1031 44.22 -15.28 14.19
C TRP A 1031 44.58 -13.86 14.60
N GLN A 1032 43.84 -12.86 14.08
CA GLN A 1032 44.09 -11.46 14.39
C GLN A 1032 42.84 -10.58 14.25
N GLU A 1033 42.70 -9.58 15.12
CA GLU A 1033 41.70 -8.51 14.98
C GLU A 1033 42.38 -7.21 14.53
N LEU A 1034 41.82 -6.56 13.52
CA LEU A 1034 42.29 -5.30 12.97
C LEU A 1034 41.26 -4.22 13.26
N LEU A 1035 41.62 -3.26 14.11
CA LEU A 1035 40.77 -2.11 14.42
C LEU A 1035 40.95 -0.99 13.38
N GLU A 1036 39.84 -0.38 12.99
CA GLU A 1036 39.75 0.70 12.00
C GLU A 1036 39.06 1.94 12.58
N GLU A 1037 39.23 3.09 11.91
CA GLU A 1037 38.64 4.36 12.33
C GLU A 1037 37.12 4.44 12.02
N SER A 1038 36.68 3.70 11.00
CA SER A 1038 35.31 3.68 10.47
C SER A 1038 34.85 2.26 10.13
N GLY A 1039 33.54 2.07 9.96
CA GLY A 1039 32.96 0.80 9.52
C GLY A 1039 33.55 0.36 8.17
N ILE A 1040 33.66 -0.96 8.00
CA ILE A 1040 34.20 -1.59 6.79
C ILE A 1040 33.06 -2.25 6.02
N SER A 1041 32.95 -1.92 4.74
CA SER A 1041 31.88 -2.38 3.85
C SER A 1041 32.31 -3.56 2.96
N SER A 1042 33.59 -3.63 2.60
CA SER A 1042 34.10 -4.63 1.66
C SER A 1042 35.57 -4.92 1.91
N VAL A 1043 35.95 -6.19 1.72
CA VAL A 1043 37.34 -6.66 1.79
C VAL A 1043 37.70 -7.50 0.57
N SER A 1044 38.95 -7.39 0.11
CA SER A 1044 39.47 -8.19 -1.01
C SER A 1044 40.97 -8.47 -0.82
N PHE A 1045 41.39 -9.70 -1.10
CA PHE A 1045 42.80 -10.11 -1.01
C PHE A 1045 43.52 -9.93 -2.35
N ARG A 1046 44.79 -9.52 -2.31
CA ARG A 1046 45.66 -9.49 -3.49
C ARG A 1046 45.98 -10.93 -3.95
N PRO A 1047 45.79 -11.29 -5.24
CA PRO A 1047 45.92 -12.67 -5.71
C PRO A 1047 47.33 -13.28 -5.64
N ASP A 1048 48.39 -12.45 -5.64
CA ASP A 1048 49.82 -12.86 -5.62
C ASP A 1048 50.25 -13.56 -4.31
N SER A 1049 49.36 -13.64 -3.31
CA SER A 1049 49.70 -14.13 -1.99
C SER A 1049 49.88 -15.64 -1.86
N ARG A 1050 49.86 -16.41 -2.96
CA ARG A 1050 50.04 -17.88 -2.91
C ARG A 1050 51.46 -18.33 -2.51
N ASN A 1051 52.46 -17.44 -2.54
CA ASN A 1051 53.87 -17.78 -2.25
C ASN A 1051 54.66 -16.68 -1.50
N SER A 1052 54.02 -15.59 -1.07
CA SER A 1052 54.69 -14.48 -0.37
C SER A 1052 54.57 -14.61 1.14
N SER A 1053 55.61 -14.19 1.88
CA SER A 1053 55.57 -14.03 3.34
C SER A 1053 54.65 -12.89 3.79
N GLN A 1054 54.04 -12.16 2.85
CA GLN A 1054 53.20 -10.99 3.05
C GLN A 1054 51.91 -11.13 2.24
N ILE A 1055 50.77 -10.93 2.90
CA ILE A 1055 49.44 -10.87 2.28
C ILE A 1055 49.00 -9.42 2.27
N ILE A 1056 48.48 -8.94 1.14
CA ILE A 1056 47.92 -7.58 1.05
C ILE A 1056 46.40 -7.68 1.02
N LEU A 1057 45.75 -6.95 1.92
CA LEU A 1057 44.30 -6.84 2.03
C LEU A 1057 43.86 -5.41 1.69
N ALA A 1058 42.94 -5.26 0.75
CA ALA A 1058 42.23 -4.01 0.50
C ALA A 1058 40.91 -3.98 1.25
N SER A 1059 40.56 -2.82 1.79
CA SER A 1059 39.32 -2.58 2.51
C SER A 1059 38.67 -1.27 2.08
N GLY A 1060 37.36 -1.34 1.78
CA GLY A 1060 36.51 -0.19 1.51
C GLY A 1060 35.82 0.28 2.78
N HIS A 1061 35.73 1.60 2.97
CA HIS A 1061 35.24 2.18 4.21
C HIS A 1061 34.13 3.22 4.02
N GLU A 1062 33.36 3.40 5.08
CA GLU A 1062 32.29 4.41 5.18
C GLU A 1062 32.81 5.85 5.25
N ASP A 1063 34.07 6.04 5.65
CA ASP A 1063 34.72 7.36 5.62
C ASP A 1063 35.24 7.75 4.23
N CYS A 1064 34.72 7.08 3.18
CA CYS A 1064 35.01 7.32 1.76
C CYS A 1064 36.44 6.96 1.32
N LYS A 1065 37.20 6.26 2.18
CA LYS A 1065 38.59 5.86 1.91
C LYS A 1065 38.72 4.39 1.55
N ILE A 1066 39.82 4.07 0.87
CA ILE A 1066 40.29 2.71 0.66
C ILE A 1066 41.59 2.55 1.44
N ARG A 1067 41.69 1.51 2.27
CA ARG A 1067 42.89 1.20 3.04
C ARG A 1067 43.48 -0.13 2.55
N LEU A 1068 44.79 -0.12 2.29
CA LEU A 1068 45.58 -1.32 2.03
C LEU A 1068 46.36 -1.68 3.29
N ARG A 1069 46.28 -2.95 3.70
CA ARG A 1069 47.05 -3.51 4.82
C ARG A 1069 47.96 -4.61 4.32
N THR A 1070 49.25 -4.47 4.61
CA THR A 1070 50.22 -5.56 4.42
C THR A 1070 50.32 -6.35 5.72
N ILE A 1071 50.05 -7.65 5.63
CA ILE A 1071 50.00 -8.60 6.73
C ILE A 1071 51.15 -9.59 6.57
N ASN A 1072 52.10 -9.62 7.50
CA ASN A 1072 53.21 -10.57 7.47
C ASN A 1072 52.80 -11.90 8.12
N CYS A 1073 52.95 -13.02 7.42
CA CYS A 1073 52.47 -14.34 7.86
C CYS A 1073 53.48 -15.14 8.72
N VAL A 1074 54.67 -14.58 8.97
CA VAL A 1074 55.83 -15.31 9.51
C VAL A 1074 55.98 -15.21 11.04
N ASP A 1075 55.45 -14.17 11.70
CA ASP A 1075 55.55 -14.01 13.16
C ASP A 1075 54.27 -13.41 13.79
N ASN A 1076 53.89 -13.92 14.98
CA ASN A 1076 52.67 -13.53 15.71
C ASN A 1076 52.72 -12.11 16.33
N ALA A 1077 53.74 -11.30 16.02
CA ALA A 1077 53.87 -9.94 16.53
C ALA A 1077 54.69 -9.03 15.58
N ILE A 1078 54.02 -7.99 15.02
CA ILE A 1078 54.55 -6.74 14.40
C ILE A 1078 54.84 -6.81 12.86
N PRO A 1079 54.79 -5.70 12.08
CA PRO A 1079 53.91 -4.53 12.07
C PRO A 1079 52.89 -4.62 10.91
N ILE A 1080 51.74 -3.96 11.05
CA ILE A 1080 50.80 -3.74 9.93
C ILE A 1080 51.18 -2.41 9.29
N GLU A 1081 51.76 -2.44 8.09
CA GLU A 1081 51.88 -1.22 7.29
C GLU A 1081 50.51 -0.95 6.64
N SER A 1082 49.86 0.11 7.12
CA SER A 1082 48.61 0.62 6.53
C SER A 1082 48.93 1.74 5.55
N LYS A 1083 48.63 1.53 4.27
CA LYS A 1083 48.66 2.57 3.24
C LYS A 1083 47.23 2.94 2.88
N THR A 1084 46.82 4.15 3.20
CA THR A 1084 45.55 4.68 2.71
C THR A 1084 45.73 5.17 1.28
N LEU A 1085 44.86 4.72 0.37
CA LEU A 1085 44.80 5.30 -0.97
C LEU A 1085 44.12 6.66 -0.85
N THR A 1086 44.93 7.70 -0.67
CA THR A 1086 44.50 9.10 -0.74
C THR A 1086 45.00 9.69 -2.03
N ALA A 1087 44.10 9.90 -2.97
CA ALA A 1087 44.30 10.81 -4.10
C ALA A 1087 43.42 12.05 -3.88
N ASP A 1088 43.79 13.19 -4.47
CA ASP A 1088 42.93 14.38 -4.56
C ASP A 1088 41.57 14.09 -5.25
N GLN A 1089 41.41 12.89 -5.83
CA GLN A 1089 40.22 12.37 -6.50
C GLN A 1089 39.66 11.07 -5.87
N GLY A 1090 39.72 10.93 -4.54
CA GLY A 1090 39.05 9.84 -3.81
C GLY A 1090 37.53 9.79 -4.03
N HIS A 1091 36.85 8.75 -3.54
CA HIS A 1091 35.40 8.73 -3.54
C HIS A 1091 34.84 9.83 -2.63
N GLN A 1092 33.70 10.42 -3.01
CA GLN A 1092 33.01 11.45 -2.21
C GLN A 1092 31.85 10.88 -1.36
N GLY A 1093 31.63 9.57 -1.43
CA GLY A 1093 30.66 8.82 -0.63
C GLY A 1093 31.25 7.48 -0.20
N TRP A 1094 30.48 6.69 0.54
CA TRP A 1094 30.92 5.38 1.05
C TRP A 1094 31.53 4.53 -0.07
N VAL A 1095 32.68 3.90 0.19
CA VAL A 1095 33.19 2.89 -0.73
C VAL A 1095 32.43 1.62 -0.44
N PHE A 1096 31.59 1.12 -1.34
CA PHE A 1096 30.78 -0.08 -1.09
C PHE A 1096 31.52 -1.37 -1.43
N THR A 1097 32.48 -1.31 -2.35
CA THR A 1097 33.11 -2.50 -2.93
C THR A 1097 34.52 -2.20 -3.40
N VAL A 1098 35.42 -3.17 -3.19
CA VAL A 1098 36.78 -3.19 -3.73
C VAL A 1098 37.07 -4.56 -4.32
N ALA A 1099 37.80 -4.60 -5.43
CA ALA A 1099 38.22 -5.85 -6.07
C ALA A 1099 39.62 -5.70 -6.66
N PHE A 1100 40.49 -6.68 -6.42
CA PHE A 1100 41.78 -6.77 -7.09
C PHE A 1100 41.64 -7.38 -8.49
N ASN A 1101 42.49 -6.94 -9.42
CA ASN A 1101 42.60 -7.60 -10.70
C ASN A 1101 43.31 -8.97 -10.55
N PRO A 1102 42.72 -10.08 -11.04
CA PRO A 1102 43.23 -11.44 -10.85
C PRO A 1102 44.51 -11.78 -11.62
N GLN A 1103 44.92 -10.97 -12.60
CA GLN A 1103 46.15 -11.17 -13.38
C GLN A 1103 47.17 -10.04 -13.19
N ASN A 1104 46.71 -8.80 -12.98
CA ASN A 1104 47.56 -7.64 -12.74
C ASN A 1104 47.40 -7.11 -11.31
N TYR A 1105 48.24 -7.58 -10.40
CA TYR A 1105 48.08 -7.39 -8.96
C TYR A 1105 48.31 -5.95 -8.47
N ASP A 1106 48.80 -5.06 -9.33
CA ASP A 1106 48.95 -3.64 -9.03
C ASP A 1106 47.71 -2.82 -9.41
N ILE A 1107 46.67 -3.45 -9.95
CA ILE A 1107 45.40 -2.81 -10.29
C ILE A 1107 44.31 -3.18 -9.28
N LEU A 1108 43.59 -2.16 -8.81
CA LEU A 1108 42.42 -2.30 -7.94
C LEU A 1108 41.24 -1.54 -8.54
N ALA A 1109 40.05 -2.13 -8.54
CA ALA A 1109 38.80 -1.42 -8.87
C ALA A 1109 37.99 -1.15 -7.60
N SER A 1110 37.28 -0.01 -7.58
CA SER A 1110 36.38 0.35 -6.50
C SER A 1110 35.08 0.97 -7.00
N GLY A 1111 34.01 0.74 -6.25
CA GLY A 1111 32.70 1.33 -6.45
C GLY A 1111 32.25 2.11 -5.22
N GLY A 1112 31.67 3.29 -5.43
CA GLY A 1112 31.29 4.19 -4.35
C GLY A 1112 29.86 4.73 -4.41
N GLY A 1113 29.41 5.26 -3.28
CA GLY A 1113 28.15 6.00 -3.13
C GLY A 1113 28.13 7.35 -3.84
N ASP A 1114 29.25 7.78 -4.43
CA ASP A 1114 29.31 8.93 -5.35
C ASP A 1114 28.94 8.56 -6.80
N CYS A 1115 28.32 7.38 -6.99
CA CYS A 1115 27.88 6.83 -8.27
C CYS A 1115 29.02 6.55 -9.26
N LYS A 1116 30.28 6.48 -8.78
CA LYS A 1116 31.47 6.32 -9.61
C LYS A 1116 32.09 4.93 -9.47
N VAL A 1117 32.63 4.45 -10.57
CA VAL A 1117 33.57 3.33 -10.65
C VAL A 1117 34.95 3.93 -10.86
N LYS A 1118 35.93 3.55 -10.04
CA LYS A 1118 37.32 4.01 -10.15
C LYS A 1118 38.24 2.82 -10.34
N LEU A 1119 39.20 2.97 -11.24
CA LEU A 1119 40.31 2.02 -11.40
C LEU A 1119 41.59 2.67 -10.88
N TRP A 1120 42.32 1.97 -10.03
CA TRP A 1120 43.50 2.46 -9.31
C TRP A 1120 44.74 1.69 -9.75
N ASP A 1121 45.83 2.42 -9.88
CA ASP A 1121 47.18 1.87 -9.93
C ASP A 1121 47.84 2.02 -8.56
N LEU A 1122 48.13 0.88 -7.93
CA LEU A 1122 48.69 0.79 -6.59
C LEU A 1122 50.17 1.14 -6.52
N ALA A 1123 50.90 0.96 -7.64
CA ALA A 1123 52.32 1.31 -7.72
C ALA A 1123 52.50 2.82 -7.70
N THR A 1124 51.67 3.55 -8.46
CA THR A 1124 51.70 5.02 -8.52
C THR A 1124 50.78 5.70 -7.50
N ASN A 1125 49.90 4.94 -6.83
CA ASN A 1125 48.88 5.46 -5.92
C ASN A 1125 47.94 6.48 -6.59
N SER A 1126 47.55 6.22 -7.84
CA SER A 1126 46.76 7.15 -8.66
C SER A 1126 45.54 6.47 -9.29
N VAL A 1127 44.54 7.28 -9.65
CA VAL A 1127 43.35 6.80 -10.36
C VAL A 1127 43.66 6.77 -11.86
N LEU A 1128 43.61 5.59 -12.48
CA LEU A 1128 43.78 5.41 -13.93
C LEU A 1128 42.62 6.03 -14.70
N TRP A 1129 41.39 5.75 -14.27
CA TRP A 1129 40.18 6.37 -14.83
C TRP A 1129 39.02 6.35 -13.82
N THR A 1130 38.03 7.20 -14.08
CA THR A 1130 36.76 7.25 -13.35
C THR A 1130 35.61 7.19 -14.34
N GLN A 1131 34.69 6.24 -14.16
CA GLN A 1131 33.44 6.13 -14.91
C GLN A 1131 32.24 6.29 -13.98
N GLN A 1132 31.05 6.51 -14.54
CA GLN A 1132 29.87 6.89 -13.77
C GLN A 1132 28.61 6.07 -14.12
N HIS A 1133 27.85 5.75 -13.07
CA HIS A 1133 26.48 5.26 -13.08
C HIS A 1133 25.49 6.36 -12.69
N GLN A 1134 24.19 6.12 -12.91
CA GLN A 1134 23.12 7.05 -12.46
C GLN A 1134 22.72 6.80 -11.00
N GLY A 1135 23.25 5.74 -10.38
CA GLY A 1135 23.04 5.36 -8.98
C GLY A 1135 24.32 4.84 -8.32
N TRP A 1136 24.22 4.46 -7.05
CA TRP A 1136 25.34 3.95 -6.27
C TRP A 1136 25.90 2.66 -6.85
N VAL A 1137 27.22 2.58 -6.95
CA VAL A 1137 27.89 1.36 -7.38
C VAL A 1137 28.04 0.44 -6.17
N LYS A 1138 27.29 -0.66 -6.16
CA LYS A 1138 27.22 -1.58 -5.01
C LYS A 1138 28.22 -2.72 -5.09
N SER A 1139 28.57 -3.15 -6.30
CA SER A 1139 29.47 -4.27 -6.51
C SER A 1139 30.31 -4.02 -7.76
N VAL A 1140 31.61 -4.30 -7.65
CA VAL A 1140 32.56 -4.28 -8.75
C VAL A 1140 33.35 -5.58 -8.70
N THR A 1141 33.55 -6.19 -9.86
CA THR A 1141 34.39 -7.39 -9.99
C THR A 1141 35.15 -7.37 -11.31
N PHE A 1142 36.22 -8.15 -11.39
CA PHE A 1142 36.96 -8.38 -12.63
C PHE A 1142 36.50 -9.66 -13.31
N SER A 1143 36.73 -9.78 -14.62
CA SER A 1143 36.82 -11.09 -15.26
C SER A 1143 38.08 -11.84 -14.76
N ASP A 1144 38.07 -13.17 -14.82
CA ASP A 1144 39.18 -14.01 -14.29
C ASP A 1144 40.56 -13.76 -14.90
N ASP A 1145 40.60 -13.22 -16.10
CA ASP A 1145 41.82 -12.78 -16.82
C ASP A 1145 42.10 -11.28 -16.68
N GLY A 1146 41.26 -10.55 -15.95
CA GLY A 1146 41.52 -9.17 -15.57
C GLY A 1146 41.35 -8.14 -16.68
N GLU A 1147 40.77 -8.50 -17.84
CA GLU A 1147 40.56 -7.57 -18.94
C GLU A 1147 39.29 -6.72 -18.81
N TRP A 1148 38.28 -7.24 -18.13
CA TRP A 1148 37.01 -6.54 -17.91
C TRP A 1148 36.84 -6.14 -16.46
N VAL A 1149 36.26 -4.95 -16.28
CA VAL A 1149 35.69 -4.50 -15.01
C VAL A 1149 34.19 -4.53 -15.18
N VAL A 1150 33.49 -5.25 -14.31
CA VAL A 1150 32.02 -5.31 -14.31
C VAL A 1150 31.52 -4.62 -13.06
N SER A 1151 30.61 -3.67 -13.22
CA SER A 1151 30.02 -2.91 -12.12
C SER A 1151 28.50 -3.03 -12.11
N ALA A 1152 27.93 -3.22 -10.92
CA ALA A 1152 26.50 -3.20 -10.67
C ALA A 1152 26.08 -1.98 -9.84
N SER A 1153 24.94 -1.42 -10.20
CA SER A 1153 24.45 -0.17 -9.63
C SER A 1153 22.98 -0.22 -9.21
N THR A 1154 22.64 0.65 -8.26
CA THR A 1154 21.24 0.89 -7.85
C THR A 1154 20.39 1.55 -8.94
N ASP A 1155 20.97 1.95 -10.08
CA ASP A 1155 20.20 2.39 -11.26
C ASP A 1155 19.60 1.24 -12.07
N GLY A 1156 19.87 -0.01 -11.68
CA GLY A 1156 19.39 -1.22 -12.36
C GLY A 1156 20.18 -1.62 -13.59
N THR A 1157 21.36 -1.02 -13.77
CA THR A 1157 22.29 -1.37 -14.83
C THR A 1157 23.49 -2.14 -14.28
N THR A 1158 23.97 -3.08 -15.08
CA THR A 1158 25.27 -3.71 -14.94
C THR A 1158 26.11 -3.32 -16.14
N LYS A 1159 27.22 -2.63 -15.93
CA LYS A 1159 28.08 -2.14 -17.02
C LYS A 1159 29.38 -2.94 -17.06
N ILE A 1160 29.78 -3.30 -18.27
CA ILE A 1160 31.05 -3.97 -18.57
C ILE A 1160 31.98 -2.94 -19.19
N TRP A 1161 33.11 -2.70 -18.55
CA TRP A 1161 34.15 -1.78 -19.00
C TRP A 1161 35.40 -2.58 -19.38
N ASN A 1162 36.15 -2.12 -20.37
CA ASN A 1162 37.51 -2.62 -20.57
C ASN A 1162 38.46 -1.99 -19.54
N ILE A 1163 39.69 -2.52 -19.45
CA ILE A 1163 40.71 -1.99 -18.54
C ILE A 1163 41.10 -0.52 -18.80
N GLU A 1164 40.85 -0.02 -20.02
CA GLU A 1164 41.07 1.39 -20.42
C GLU A 1164 39.90 2.31 -20.04
N GLY A 1165 38.79 1.77 -19.50
CA GLY A 1165 37.63 2.52 -19.04
C GLY A 1165 36.55 2.77 -20.09
N LYS A 1166 36.62 2.15 -21.27
CA LYS A 1166 35.59 2.20 -22.31
C LYS A 1166 34.45 1.21 -22.02
N LEU A 1167 33.21 1.67 -22.12
CA LEU A 1167 32.02 0.82 -22.01
C LEU A 1167 31.97 -0.18 -23.18
N ILE A 1168 31.98 -1.47 -22.86
CA ILE A 1168 31.84 -2.58 -23.81
C ILE A 1168 30.36 -2.92 -24.00
N ARG A 1169 29.64 -3.07 -22.89
CA ARG A 1169 28.24 -3.48 -22.88
C ARG A 1169 27.53 -2.97 -21.63
N GLU A 1170 26.26 -2.62 -21.79
CA GLU A 1170 25.34 -2.30 -20.70
C GLU A 1170 24.26 -3.38 -20.65
N LEU A 1171 24.16 -4.05 -19.51
CA LEU A 1171 23.17 -5.09 -19.22
C LEU A 1171 22.12 -4.51 -18.30
N PHE A 1172 20.87 -4.62 -18.69
CA PHE A 1172 19.74 -4.15 -17.90
C PHE A 1172 18.52 -4.98 -18.26
N THR A 1173 17.63 -5.16 -17.30
CA THR A 1173 16.31 -5.74 -17.60
C THR A 1173 15.53 -4.75 -18.43
N PRO A 1174 14.83 -5.18 -19.50
CA PRO A 1174 13.92 -4.30 -20.22
C PRO A 1174 13.05 -3.56 -19.21
N ARG A 1175 13.15 -2.24 -19.23
CA ARG A 1175 12.33 -1.41 -18.37
C ARG A 1175 10.89 -1.54 -18.85
N PRO A 1176 9.88 -1.30 -18.00
CA PRO A 1176 8.48 -1.58 -18.34
C PRO A 1176 8.05 -0.95 -19.67
N TYR A 1177 8.63 0.17 -20.07
CA TYR A 1177 8.30 0.91 -21.29
C TYR A 1177 9.45 0.96 -22.30
N GLU A 1178 10.35 -0.03 -22.28
CA GLU A 1178 11.47 -0.11 -23.24
C GLU A 1178 10.96 -0.07 -24.69
N GLY A 1179 11.52 0.82 -25.52
CA GLY A 1179 11.10 0.96 -26.92
C GLY A 1179 9.75 1.67 -27.12
N LEU A 1180 9.07 2.10 -26.05
CA LEU A 1180 7.80 2.82 -26.13
C LEU A 1180 7.98 4.15 -26.87
N ASN A 1181 7.40 4.29 -28.07
CA ASN A 1181 7.52 5.51 -28.84
C ASN A 1181 6.49 6.56 -28.37
N ILE A 1182 6.96 7.65 -27.78
CA ILE A 1182 6.13 8.78 -27.30
C ILE A 1182 6.38 10.08 -28.06
N THR A 1183 6.89 9.99 -29.30
CA THR A 1183 7.22 11.14 -30.15
C THR A 1183 5.99 12.02 -30.42
N ASN A 1184 6.12 13.34 -30.25
CA ASN A 1184 5.05 14.34 -30.52
C ASN A 1184 3.72 14.08 -29.80
N THR A 1185 3.77 13.45 -28.62
CA THR A 1185 2.58 13.25 -27.78
C THR A 1185 2.09 14.54 -27.13
N GLN A 1186 0.77 14.66 -26.92
CA GLN A 1186 0.13 15.80 -26.26
C GLN A 1186 -0.56 15.37 -24.96
N GLY A 1187 -0.71 16.29 -24.01
CA GLY A 1187 -1.45 16.07 -22.77
C GLY A 1187 -0.67 15.41 -21.62
N LEU A 1188 0.52 14.86 -21.90
CA LEU A 1188 1.49 14.47 -20.87
C LEU A 1188 2.20 15.71 -20.32
N ASN A 1189 2.30 15.84 -19.00
CA ASN A 1189 3.10 16.89 -18.40
C ASN A 1189 4.61 16.55 -18.46
N PRO A 1190 5.51 17.54 -18.28
CA PRO A 1190 6.96 17.30 -18.35
C PRO A 1190 7.46 16.22 -17.38
N ALA A 1191 6.87 16.14 -16.18
CA ALA A 1191 7.22 15.15 -15.17
C ALA A 1191 6.88 13.72 -15.62
N GLN A 1192 5.70 13.50 -16.19
CA GLN A 1192 5.26 12.23 -16.75
C GLN A 1192 6.13 11.84 -17.94
N MET A 1193 6.45 12.77 -18.84
CA MET A 1193 7.37 12.53 -19.96
C MET A 1193 8.75 12.07 -19.50
N LEU A 1194 9.31 12.74 -18.48
CA LEU A 1194 10.56 12.33 -17.87
C LEU A 1194 10.45 10.93 -17.22
N SER A 1195 9.33 10.67 -16.55
CA SER A 1195 9.06 9.38 -15.90
C SER A 1195 9.03 8.23 -16.91
N LEU A 1196 8.29 8.39 -18.02
CA LEU A 1196 8.24 7.42 -19.11
C LEU A 1196 9.60 7.18 -19.76
N ARG A 1197 10.39 8.24 -19.99
CA ARG A 1197 11.76 8.12 -20.51
C ARG A 1197 12.69 7.36 -19.58
N ASN A 1198 12.59 7.60 -18.27
CA ASN A 1198 13.35 6.83 -17.27
C ASN A 1198 12.98 5.34 -17.32
N LEU A 1199 11.71 5.02 -17.62
CA LEU A 1199 11.17 3.67 -17.77
C LEU A 1199 11.37 3.05 -19.17
N GLY A 1200 12.15 3.69 -20.06
CA GLY A 1200 12.54 3.12 -21.36
C GLY A 1200 11.88 3.71 -22.60
N ALA A 1201 10.99 4.72 -22.43
CA ALA A 1201 10.33 5.35 -23.57
C ALA A 1201 11.27 6.23 -24.40
N ILE A 1202 11.05 6.25 -25.70
CA ILE A 1202 11.89 6.92 -26.70
C ILE A 1202 11.13 8.02 -27.45
N THR A 1203 11.87 9.08 -27.82
CA THR A 1203 11.39 10.15 -28.71
C THR A 1203 12.35 10.29 -29.88
N TYR A 1204 11.86 10.14 -31.10
CA TYR A 1204 12.64 10.32 -32.32
C TYR A 1204 12.62 11.80 -32.73
N LEU A 1205 13.74 12.32 -33.24
CA LEU A 1205 13.76 13.64 -33.88
C LEU A 1205 13.09 13.55 -35.25
N ASP A 1206 12.48 14.64 -35.73
CA ASP A 1206 11.63 14.71 -36.94
C ASP A 1206 12.30 14.23 -38.25
N GLY A 1207 13.61 13.91 -38.25
CA GLY A 1207 14.32 13.27 -39.36
C GLY A 1207 14.35 11.72 -39.34
N ASP A 1208 14.30 11.10 -38.16
CA ASP A 1208 14.40 9.63 -38.00
C ASP A 1208 13.02 8.94 -38.03
N ALA A 1209 11.94 9.69 -37.76
CA ALA A 1209 10.57 9.20 -37.80
C ALA A 1209 10.17 8.65 -39.19
N ALA A 1210 10.74 9.21 -40.27
CA ALA A 1210 10.50 8.74 -41.63
C ALA A 1210 11.15 7.37 -41.92
N MET A 1211 12.29 7.05 -41.30
CA MET A 1211 12.97 5.76 -41.44
C MET A 1211 12.30 4.67 -40.59
N ALA A 1212 11.84 4.99 -39.39
CA ALA A 1212 11.13 4.04 -38.53
C ALA A 1212 9.73 3.66 -39.07
N ALA A 1213 9.01 4.62 -39.67
CA ALA A 1213 7.71 4.34 -40.31
C ALA A 1213 7.81 3.40 -41.52
N LEU A 1214 8.96 3.36 -42.20
CA LEU A 1214 9.22 2.45 -43.32
C LEU A 1214 9.66 1.04 -42.86
N GLY A 1215 10.27 0.91 -41.66
CA GLY A 1215 10.71 -0.37 -41.12
C GLY A 1215 9.58 -1.29 -40.63
N GLY A 1216 8.45 -0.72 -40.19
CA GLY A 1216 7.29 -1.49 -39.68
C GLY A 1216 6.38 -2.10 -40.75
N ALA A 1217 6.61 -1.83 -42.04
CA ALA A 1217 5.85 -2.42 -43.14
C ALA A 1217 6.45 -3.73 -43.68
N VAL A 1218 7.60 -4.17 -43.14
CA VAL A 1218 8.27 -5.41 -43.51
C VAL A 1218 8.69 -6.17 -42.25
N ALA A 1219 7.71 -6.72 -41.52
CA ALA A 1219 7.88 -7.82 -40.57
C ALA A 1219 6.56 -8.58 -40.43
#